data_AF-A0A7J6QNU4-F1
#
_entry.id   AF-A0A7J6QNU4-F1
#
_cell.length_a   1.000
_cell.length_b   1.000
_cell.length_c   1.000
_cell.angle_alpha   90.00
_cell.angle_beta   90.00
_cell.angle_gamma   90.00
#
_symmetry.space_group_name_H-M   'P 1'
#
loop_
_entity.id
_entity.type
_entity.pdbx_description
1 polymer ?
#
loop_
_entity_poly.entity_id
_entity_poly.type
_entity_poly.pdbx_seq_one_letter_code
_entity_poly.pdbx_strand_id
1 'polypeptide(L)'
;TEHSTVTKYIREILTRRAHDVHVSGVNLLRLKELVHCKQMLEATVDLSDQQETLSTTDDDEMPLHNGHDVVEWLVRDLHPTPAVGGKPLKDGMTFIRAREPFDRGFFAAPCGVVSSGGGELAVSLRSALVERRHGSKVHVMAGAGLIDGSVPKDEWNEIRLKMRQFVGTLSDGVRPALKEPMEFPNFNTFWCAVFVDELVRLGIKHFVVCPGSRSTPLTIAVTQHPQATHVVHTDERGAAFYALGYAKATGLPAPVIVTSGSAVANLLPAVTEAHESRVPMLLLTADRPSELRDTGSNQTMNQTDIFKPYALWTRDVAPPCESAPIRSLLSDVDYAVGECLQQSGVVHLNMQFRENLAPEGGAVRGGQYGEVSAFRVPEDSRFTRWQLRSAEPLTRVARPARRVIEDDSVRELISSGTVVLVVGALSSPMDAAAVDAMAEELQCLVLADAVSGCRRECLPSLCLSSQAVLDMLQLSRPTVIRLGGALISKQVQAWMSSKMGPVKEHIRVMDVPRRHDVDWNGTIVVDATCAEFARMVDDLTLEPAVLRTNRSLRDRIYAISSRAEKRVQAELGEECTEPNITRSLANFASNRREGMVISSSMSCRNFDNFCPLGVHLPRVSCSRGVSGIDGTISTAVGYAVGLGRATNLLIGDVAAIHDLNSLVQLANYLNGGGFVGDVKIPPVKIVVCNNNGGSMFKFVPIGKYSDEVAYNENFRTPNAQVAFAGAAKMLGLGGSKKVDDLAGMVESLHHSGLTEIMPKTSQDEDVALRRRITAAVGEVVEESLRLHPGVKLSFIRGGSPGKAPLVLLHGWMGSAKSYSDWLACEELTAKYDIVSISLPGH
;
A
#
# COMPACT_ATOMS: atom_id res chain seq x y z
N THR A 1 1.05 -51.13 23.23
CA THR A 1 0.36 -52.34 22.75
C THR A 1 0.51 -52.54 21.26
N GLU A 2 0.32 -51.53 20.41
CA GLU A 2 0.52 -51.64 18.95
C GLU A 2 1.96 -52.01 18.57
N HIS A 3 2.92 -51.22 19.06
CA HIS A 3 4.35 -51.41 18.81
C HIS A 3 4.83 -52.81 19.21
N SER A 4 4.38 -53.32 20.36
CA SER A 4 4.73 -54.67 20.82
C SER A 4 4.18 -55.76 19.90
N THR A 5 3.00 -55.57 19.31
CA THR A 5 2.40 -56.53 18.37
C THR A 5 3.19 -56.59 17.06
N VAL A 6 3.60 -55.43 16.54
CA VAL A 6 4.43 -55.33 15.32
C VAL A 6 5.81 -55.94 15.56
N THR A 7 6.47 -55.56 16.66
CA THR A 7 7.80 -56.08 17.00
C THR A 7 7.80 -57.58 17.23
N LYS A 8 6.75 -58.12 17.88
CA LYS A 8 6.58 -59.57 18.06
C LYS A 8 6.42 -60.30 16.72
N TYR A 9 5.61 -59.75 15.82
CA TYR A 9 5.41 -60.33 14.48
C TYR A 9 6.69 -60.36 13.65
N ILE A 10 7.44 -59.24 13.63
CA ILE A 10 8.70 -59.16 12.89
C ILE A 10 9.70 -60.17 13.47
N ARG A 11 9.81 -60.27 14.80
CA ARG A 11 10.68 -61.24 15.47
C ARG A 11 10.31 -62.69 15.10
N GLU A 12 9.03 -63.04 15.13
CA GLU A 12 8.54 -64.39 14.78
C GLU A 12 8.92 -64.80 13.34
N ILE A 13 8.91 -63.86 12.39
CA ILE A 13 9.29 -64.13 11.00
C ILE A 13 10.80 -64.21 10.85
N LEU A 14 11.55 -63.30 11.49
CA LEU A 14 13.02 -63.32 11.46
C LEU A 14 13.56 -64.64 12.02
N THR A 15 12.97 -65.18 13.09
CA THR A 15 13.40 -66.46 13.69
C THR A 15 13.23 -67.68 12.78
N ARG A 16 12.58 -67.56 11.62
CA ARG A 16 12.46 -68.67 10.66
C ARG A 16 13.76 -68.91 9.88
N ARG A 17 14.56 -67.87 9.63
CA ARG A 17 15.79 -67.94 8.80
C ARG A 17 16.99 -67.21 9.38
N ALA A 18 16.80 -66.46 10.46
CA ALA A 18 17.86 -65.77 11.17
C ALA A 18 18.03 -66.36 12.58
N HIS A 19 19.28 -66.50 12.99
CA HIS A 19 19.66 -66.84 14.36
C HIS A 19 20.11 -65.56 15.10
N ASP A 20 20.15 -65.63 16.44
CA ASP A 20 20.56 -64.51 17.29
C ASP A 20 19.78 -63.20 17.06
N VAL A 21 18.46 -63.31 16.87
CA VAL A 21 17.58 -62.13 16.68
C VAL A 21 17.50 -61.31 17.98
N HIS A 22 18.25 -60.22 18.02
CA HIS A 22 18.26 -59.25 19.11
C HIS A 22 17.36 -58.05 18.77
N VAL A 23 16.57 -57.62 19.75
CA VAL A 23 15.79 -56.39 19.65
C VAL A 23 16.35 -55.41 20.65
N SER A 24 16.82 -54.27 20.18
CA SER A 24 17.40 -53.23 21.03
C SER A 24 16.35 -52.58 21.95
N GLY A 25 16.70 -51.53 22.69
CA GLY A 25 15.70 -50.72 23.39
C GLY A 25 14.90 -49.81 22.44
N VAL A 26 13.67 -49.44 22.83
CA VAL A 26 12.86 -48.47 22.06
C VAL A 26 13.46 -47.08 22.24
N ASN A 27 13.97 -46.49 21.18
CA ASN A 27 14.43 -45.10 21.18
C ASN A 27 13.27 -44.16 20.83
N LEU A 28 12.96 -43.21 21.70
CA LEU A 28 11.95 -42.18 21.44
C LEU A 28 12.59 -40.94 20.81
N LEU A 29 12.28 -40.68 19.55
CA LEU A 29 12.61 -39.47 18.83
C LEU A 29 11.53 -38.42 19.08
N ARG A 30 11.85 -37.38 19.87
CA ARG A 30 10.91 -36.29 20.18
C ARG A 30 11.11 -35.10 19.25
N LEU A 31 10.04 -34.72 18.56
CA LEU A 31 9.89 -33.47 17.80
C LEU A 31 8.90 -32.56 18.54
N LYS A 32 8.87 -31.27 18.18
CA LYS A 32 8.12 -30.22 18.91
C LYS A 32 6.65 -30.56 19.23
N GLU A 33 5.99 -31.34 18.37
CA GLU A 33 4.60 -31.78 18.56
C GLU A 33 4.39 -33.29 18.32
N LEU A 34 5.46 -34.08 18.16
CA LEU A 34 5.39 -35.49 17.77
C LEU A 34 6.42 -36.33 18.52
N VAL A 35 6.08 -37.58 18.83
CA VAL A 35 7.01 -38.58 19.36
C VAL A 35 7.01 -39.79 18.43
N HIS A 36 8.19 -40.20 17.98
CA HIS A 36 8.38 -41.38 17.14
C HIS A 36 9.19 -42.44 17.89
N CYS A 37 8.82 -43.71 17.74
CA CYS A 37 9.57 -44.84 18.28
C CYS A 37 10.47 -45.43 17.19
N LYS A 38 11.80 -45.42 17.39
CA LYS A 38 12.77 -46.17 16.59
C LYS A 38 13.21 -47.39 17.38
N GLN A 39 12.95 -48.57 16.86
CA GLN A 39 13.35 -49.84 17.47
C GLN A 39 14.20 -50.60 16.45
N MET A 40 15.44 -50.93 16.81
CA MET A 40 16.32 -51.71 15.93
C MET A 40 16.11 -53.19 16.23
N LEU A 41 16.04 -54.01 15.17
CA LEU A 41 16.16 -55.46 15.24
C LEU A 41 17.46 -55.84 14.52
N GLU A 42 18.32 -56.57 15.20
CA GLU A 42 19.57 -57.12 14.68
C GLU A 42 19.41 -58.64 14.65
N ALA A 43 19.90 -59.28 13.60
CA ALA A 43 19.86 -60.73 13.49
C ALA A 43 21.00 -61.20 12.57
N THR A 44 21.51 -62.38 12.83
CA THR A 44 22.51 -63.02 11.98
C THR A 44 21.79 -63.98 11.03
N VAL A 45 22.04 -63.83 9.73
CA VAL A 45 21.47 -64.68 8.69
C VAL A 45 22.61 -65.49 8.09
N ASP A 46 22.45 -66.82 8.03
CA ASP A 46 23.43 -67.67 7.37
C ASP A 46 23.21 -67.60 5.86
N LEU A 47 24.23 -67.13 5.11
CA LEU A 47 24.22 -67.13 3.66
C LEU A 47 24.94 -68.40 3.19
N SER A 48 24.24 -69.53 3.22
CA SER A 48 24.80 -70.80 2.79
C SER A 48 25.05 -70.80 1.27
N ASP A 49 26.30 -70.94 0.84
CA ASP A 49 26.68 -71.22 -0.55
C ASP A 49 26.43 -72.72 -0.85
N GLN A 50 25.22 -73.08 -1.31
CA GLN A 50 24.98 -74.43 -1.85
C GLN A 50 24.78 -74.39 -3.36
N GLN A 51 25.88 -74.61 -4.09
CA GLN A 51 25.83 -75.28 -5.39
C GLN A 51 25.61 -76.78 -5.13
N GLU A 52 24.36 -77.25 -5.06
CA GLU A 52 24.01 -78.63 -5.45
C GLU A 52 22.49 -78.86 -5.55
N THR A 53 22.07 -79.25 -6.75
CA THR A 53 20.91 -80.08 -7.13
C THR A 53 19.56 -79.97 -6.41
N LEU A 54 18.56 -79.56 -7.20
CA LEU A 54 17.12 -79.77 -7.01
C LEU A 54 16.76 -81.21 -6.57
N SER A 55 16.10 -81.33 -5.42
CA SER A 55 15.07 -82.34 -5.19
C SER A 55 13.90 -81.75 -4.42
N THR A 56 12.72 -81.85 -5.04
CA THR A 56 11.41 -81.39 -4.59
C THR A 56 10.93 -82.11 -3.32
N THR A 57 10.54 -81.36 -2.29
CA THR A 57 9.26 -81.46 -1.54
C THR A 57 9.28 -80.46 -0.38
N ASP A 58 8.71 -79.28 -0.64
CA ASP A 58 8.04 -78.32 0.25
C ASP A 58 8.30 -76.90 -0.32
N ASP A 59 7.28 -76.35 -0.97
CA ASP A 59 7.28 -74.98 -1.48
C ASP A 59 7.37 -74.01 -0.29
N ASP A 60 8.54 -73.39 -0.05
CA ASP A 60 8.66 -71.99 0.45
C ASP A 60 10.11 -71.47 0.66
N GLU A 61 11.15 -72.29 0.53
CA GLU A 61 12.52 -71.88 0.91
C GLU A 61 13.50 -71.67 -0.24
N MET A 62 13.52 -70.45 -0.80
CA MET A 62 14.63 -69.98 -1.65
C MET A 62 15.93 -69.79 -0.84
N PRO A 63 17.09 -70.27 -1.33
CA PRO A 63 18.39 -69.98 -0.74
C PRO A 63 18.79 -68.50 -0.88
N LEU A 64 19.49 -67.96 0.12
CA LEU A 64 19.94 -66.57 0.18
C LEU A 64 21.44 -66.52 -0.15
N HIS A 65 21.82 -65.86 -1.25
CA HIS A 65 23.20 -65.89 -1.75
C HIS A 65 23.95 -64.57 -1.53
N ASN A 66 23.25 -63.46 -1.29
CA ASN A 66 23.85 -62.16 -1.06
C ASN A 66 22.92 -61.23 -0.24
N GLY A 67 23.40 -60.03 0.12
CA GLY A 67 22.62 -59.07 0.89
C GLY A 67 21.37 -58.53 0.17
N HIS A 68 21.30 -58.59 -1.16
CA HIS A 68 20.09 -58.22 -1.91
C HIS A 68 19.00 -59.28 -1.73
N ASP A 69 19.34 -60.57 -1.81
CA ASP A 69 18.39 -61.69 -1.61
C ASP A 69 17.79 -61.67 -0.19
N VAL A 70 18.61 -61.33 0.81
CA VAL A 70 18.14 -61.15 2.20
C VAL A 70 17.11 -60.03 2.28
N VAL A 71 17.36 -58.89 1.63
CA VAL A 71 16.43 -57.77 1.66
C VAL A 71 15.15 -58.09 0.89
N GLU A 72 15.23 -58.79 -0.25
CA GLU A 72 14.06 -59.25 -1.01
C GLU A 72 13.20 -60.21 -0.18
N TRP A 73 13.81 -61.18 0.49
CA TRP A 73 13.13 -62.07 1.44
C TRP A 73 12.44 -61.28 2.57
N LEU A 74 13.16 -60.34 3.21
CA LEU A 74 12.61 -59.51 4.27
C LEU A 74 11.38 -58.73 3.79
N VAL A 75 11.42 -58.15 2.59
CA VAL A 75 10.24 -57.45 2.03
C VAL A 75 9.10 -58.41 1.79
N ARG A 76 9.36 -59.54 1.13
CA ARG A 76 8.33 -60.51 0.76
C ARG A 76 7.61 -61.10 1.97
N ASP A 77 8.34 -61.42 3.03
CA ASP A 77 7.81 -62.16 4.17
C ASP A 77 7.35 -61.24 5.31
N LEU A 78 7.98 -60.07 5.51
CA LEU A 78 7.58 -59.12 6.56
C LEU A 78 6.48 -58.15 6.11
N HIS A 79 6.37 -57.87 4.81
CA HIS A 79 5.40 -56.92 4.28
C HIS A 79 4.16 -57.63 3.71
N PRO A 80 2.92 -57.19 4.01
CA PRO A 80 2.57 -56.07 4.88
C PRO A 80 2.73 -56.43 6.37
N THR A 81 3.32 -55.52 7.14
CA THR A 81 3.39 -55.67 8.60
C THR A 81 2.00 -55.49 9.21
N PRO A 82 1.74 -55.93 10.46
CA PRO A 82 0.47 -55.70 11.13
C PRO A 82 0.04 -54.23 11.21
N ALA A 83 1.00 -53.29 11.16
CA ALA A 83 0.72 -51.86 11.15
C ALA A 83 -0.02 -51.39 9.89
N VAL A 84 0.13 -52.12 8.78
CA VAL A 84 -0.54 -51.80 7.50
C VAL A 84 -1.55 -52.87 7.09
N GLY A 85 -1.27 -54.16 7.34
CA GLY A 85 -2.15 -55.27 6.93
C GLY A 85 -3.10 -55.79 8.00
N GLY A 86 -2.95 -55.33 9.26
CA GLY A 86 -3.70 -55.86 10.40
C GLY A 86 -3.22 -57.24 10.88
N LYS A 87 -3.78 -57.73 11.99
CA LYS A 87 -3.54 -59.08 12.54
C LYS A 87 -4.86 -59.68 13.05
N PRO A 88 -5.25 -60.92 12.65
CA PRO A 88 -4.60 -61.79 11.66
C PRO A 88 -4.55 -61.18 10.25
N LEU A 89 -3.43 -61.39 9.54
CA LEU A 89 -3.12 -60.67 8.29
C LEU A 89 -4.18 -60.88 7.20
N LYS A 90 -4.65 -62.12 7.01
CA LYS A 90 -5.64 -62.46 5.97
C LYS A 90 -6.97 -61.72 6.19
N ASP A 91 -7.45 -61.70 7.43
CA ASP A 91 -8.71 -61.06 7.80
C ASP A 91 -8.57 -59.54 7.77
N GLY A 92 -7.45 -59.00 8.26
CA GLY A 92 -7.14 -57.58 8.20
C GLY A 92 -7.08 -57.05 6.77
N MET A 93 -6.36 -57.75 5.88
CA MET A 93 -6.29 -57.37 4.46
C MET A 93 -7.64 -57.48 3.75
N THR A 94 -8.46 -58.48 4.09
CA THR A 94 -9.82 -58.62 3.54
C THR A 94 -10.70 -57.47 4.01
N PHE A 95 -10.64 -57.13 5.29
CA PHE A 95 -11.38 -56.01 5.88
C PHE A 95 -11.00 -54.67 5.25
N ILE A 96 -9.69 -54.41 5.09
CA ILE A 96 -9.16 -53.18 4.48
C ILE A 96 -9.64 -53.04 3.04
N ARG A 97 -9.45 -54.09 2.21
CA ARG A 97 -9.87 -54.07 0.80
C ARG A 97 -11.38 -53.86 0.62
N ALA A 98 -12.19 -54.33 1.57
CA ALA A 98 -13.64 -54.16 1.52
C ALA A 98 -14.11 -52.75 1.92
N ARG A 99 -13.29 -51.97 2.63
CA ARG A 99 -13.70 -50.68 3.25
C ARG A 99 -12.95 -49.47 2.73
N GLU A 100 -11.77 -49.65 2.16
CA GLU A 100 -11.01 -48.56 1.56
C GLU A 100 -11.23 -48.55 0.05
N PRO A 101 -11.89 -47.52 -0.51
CA PRO A 101 -12.24 -47.46 -1.92
C PRO A 101 -11.06 -47.03 -2.82
N PHE A 102 -9.83 -47.08 -2.32
CA PHE A 102 -8.64 -46.56 -2.98
C PHE A 102 -7.45 -47.51 -2.83
N ASP A 103 -6.54 -47.46 -3.81
CA ASP A 103 -5.26 -48.16 -3.72
C ASP A 103 -4.32 -47.40 -2.77
N ARG A 104 -3.76 -48.12 -1.80
CA ARG A 104 -2.80 -47.56 -0.86
C ARG A 104 -1.45 -47.25 -1.51
N GLY A 105 -1.09 -47.87 -2.63
CA GLY A 105 0.12 -47.55 -3.41
C GLY A 105 1.36 -47.23 -2.55
N PHE A 106 1.98 -46.07 -2.78
CA PHE A 106 3.17 -45.59 -2.05
C PHE A 106 2.92 -45.19 -0.59
N PHE A 107 1.68 -45.12 -0.11
CA PHE A 107 1.35 -44.79 1.28
C PHE A 107 1.55 -45.95 2.25
N ALA A 108 1.60 -47.19 1.77
CA ALA A 108 1.88 -48.36 2.61
C ALA A 108 3.04 -49.19 2.08
N ALA A 109 3.65 -48.82 0.95
CA ALA A 109 4.76 -49.57 0.36
C ALA A 109 6.05 -49.41 1.20
N PRO A 110 6.86 -50.47 1.33
CA PRO A 110 8.23 -50.34 1.82
C PRO A 110 9.06 -49.55 0.82
N CYS A 111 9.79 -48.55 1.29
CA CYS A 111 10.67 -47.69 0.51
C CYS A 111 11.99 -47.49 1.25
N GLY A 112 13.10 -47.55 0.53
CA GLY A 112 14.42 -47.41 1.13
C GLY A 112 15.55 -47.78 0.20
N VAL A 113 16.76 -47.91 0.75
CA VAL A 113 17.99 -48.14 -0.01
C VAL A 113 18.44 -49.58 0.21
N VAL A 114 18.77 -50.27 -0.88
CA VAL A 114 19.29 -51.64 -0.87
C VAL A 114 20.66 -51.65 -1.53
N SER A 115 21.62 -52.34 -0.92
CA SER A 115 22.97 -52.54 -1.42
C SER A 115 23.39 -54.00 -1.27
N SER A 116 24.53 -54.38 -1.87
CA SER A 116 25.07 -55.74 -1.73
C SER A 116 25.45 -56.11 -0.28
N GLY A 117 25.71 -55.12 0.58
CA GLY A 117 26.03 -55.31 2.00
C GLY A 117 24.85 -55.19 2.96
N GLY A 118 23.62 -55.00 2.46
CA GLY A 118 22.40 -54.82 3.26
C GLY A 118 21.53 -53.65 2.79
N GLY A 119 20.44 -53.38 3.52
CA GLY A 119 19.51 -52.29 3.17
C GLY A 119 18.76 -51.73 4.37
N GLU A 120 18.26 -50.50 4.23
CA GLU A 120 17.37 -49.85 5.18
C GLU A 120 16.04 -49.57 4.47
N LEU A 121 14.95 -50.11 5.03
CA LEU A 121 13.60 -49.97 4.48
C LEU A 121 12.68 -49.33 5.51
N ALA A 122 11.92 -48.34 5.07
CA ALA A 122 10.88 -47.69 5.85
C ALA A 122 9.52 -47.95 5.21
N VAL A 123 8.49 -48.14 6.02
CA VAL A 123 7.10 -48.13 5.57
C VAL A 123 6.56 -46.73 5.83
N SER A 124 6.15 -46.03 4.78
CA SER A 124 5.41 -44.78 4.94
C SER A 124 4.09 -45.09 5.65
N LEU A 125 3.73 -44.29 6.65
CA LEU A 125 2.39 -44.33 7.28
C LEU A 125 1.72 -42.95 7.23
N ARG A 126 2.36 -42.03 6.50
CA ARG A 126 2.00 -40.65 6.19
C ARG A 126 2.74 -40.26 4.91
N SER A 127 2.04 -39.80 3.88
CA SER A 127 2.66 -39.42 2.60
C SER A 127 1.83 -38.39 1.84
N ALA A 128 2.48 -37.65 0.94
CA ALA A 128 1.83 -36.79 -0.04
C ALA A 128 2.37 -37.14 -1.44
N LEU A 129 1.49 -37.52 -2.36
CA LEU A 129 1.84 -37.84 -3.75
C LEU A 129 1.37 -36.72 -4.68
N VAL A 130 2.29 -36.15 -5.46
CA VAL A 130 2.01 -35.04 -6.37
C VAL A 130 1.81 -35.56 -7.79
N GLU A 131 0.63 -35.33 -8.37
CA GLU A 131 0.32 -35.72 -9.75
C GLU A 131 0.45 -34.51 -10.69
N ARG A 132 1.42 -34.55 -11.63
CA ARG A 132 1.74 -33.43 -12.52
C ARG A 132 0.92 -33.34 -13.82
N ARG A 133 0.22 -34.40 -14.24
CA ARG A 133 -0.38 -34.48 -15.59
C ARG A 133 -1.70 -33.73 -15.80
N HIS A 134 -2.44 -33.36 -14.73
CA HIS A 134 -3.77 -32.73 -14.84
C HIS A 134 -4.04 -31.63 -13.81
N GLY A 135 -3.10 -30.69 -13.66
CA GLY A 135 -3.23 -29.59 -12.69
C GLY A 135 -3.00 -30.08 -11.26
N SER A 136 -1.81 -29.81 -10.73
CA SER A 136 -1.31 -29.96 -9.36
C SER A 136 -2.24 -30.60 -8.31
N LYS A 137 -2.65 -31.86 -8.48
CA LYS A 137 -3.35 -32.61 -7.43
C LYS A 137 -2.34 -33.23 -6.49
N VAL A 138 -2.57 -33.08 -5.19
CA VAL A 138 -1.76 -33.73 -4.16
C VAL A 138 -2.64 -34.69 -3.37
N HIS A 139 -2.31 -35.97 -3.40
CA HIS A 139 -2.97 -36.99 -2.61
C HIS A 139 -2.25 -37.12 -1.27
N VAL A 140 -2.87 -36.61 -0.20
CA VAL A 140 -2.34 -36.73 1.17
C VAL A 140 -2.99 -37.93 1.85
N MET A 141 -2.17 -38.80 2.41
CA MET A 141 -2.61 -40.03 3.07
C MET A 141 -1.99 -40.12 4.47
N ALA A 142 -2.80 -40.49 5.46
CA ALA A 142 -2.38 -40.73 6.84
C ALA A 142 -3.31 -41.79 7.46
N GLY A 143 -2.75 -42.67 8.30
CA GLY A 143 -3.51 -43.71 9.00
C GLY A 143 -3.40 -43.61 10.53
N ALA A 144 -4.36 -44.22 11.23
CA ALA A 144 -4.29 -44.52 12.66
C ALA A 144 -4.19 -46.03 12.88
N GLY A 145 -3.51 -46.43 13.96
CA GLY A 145 -3.52 -47.82 14.42
C GLY A 145 -4.83 -48.08 15.15
N LEU A 146 -5.50 -49.18 14.83
CA LEU A 146 -6.74 -49.57 15.51
C LEU A 146 -6.47 -50.85 16.27
N ILE A 147 -6.64 -50.79 17.59
CA ILE A 147 -6.55 -51.95 18.49
C ILE A 147 -7.82 -52.11 19.30
N ASP A 148 -7.93 -53.25 19.98
CA ASP A 148 -8.99 -53.46 20.96
C ASP A 148 -8.95 -52.36 22.03
N GLY A 149 -10.08 -51.69 22.24
CA GLY A 149 -10.21 -50.51 23.11
C GLY A 149 -9.96 -49.14 22.44
N SER A 150 -9.64 -49.07 21.14
CA SER A 150 -9.53 -47.78 20.42
C SER A 150 -10.87 -47.02 20.42
N VAL A 151 -10.80 -45.71 20.67
CA VAL A 151 -11.97 -44.81 20.68
C VAL A 151 -12.04 -44.05 19.35
N PRO A 152 -13.09 -44.22 18.51
CA PRO A 152 -13.12 -43.67 17.15
C PRO A 152 -12.83 -42.17 17.05
N LYS A 153 -13.29 -41.39 18.04
CA LYS A 153 -13.09 -39.94 18.08
C LYS A 153 -11.62 -39.57 18.30
N ASP A 154 -10.91 -40.30 19.15
CA ASP A 154 -9.51 -40.04 19.47
C ASP A 154 -8.62 -40.45 18.31
N GLU A 155 -8.91 -41.58 17.67
CA GLU A 155 -8.23 -42.03 16.45
C GLU A 155 -8.41 -41.02 15.29
N TRP A 156 -9.63 -40.48 15.14
CA TRP A 156 -9.91 -39.44 14.15
C TRP A 156 -9.13 -38.14 14.44
N ASN A 157 -9.05 -37.74 15.72
CA ASN A 157 -8.26 -36.57 16.12
C ASN A 157 -6.77 -36.77 15.87
N GLU A 158 -6.24 -37.97 16.10
CA GLU A 158 -4.86 -38.32 15.76
C GLU A 158 -4.60 -38.22 14.26
N ILE A 159 -5.50 -38.74 13.42
CA ILE A 159 -5.42 -38.57 11.95
C ILE A 159 -5.41 -37.09 11.56
N ARG A 160 -6.30 -36.28 12.16
CA ARG A 160 -6.35 -34.83 11.90
C ARG A 160 -5.04 -34.14 12.27
N LEU A 161 -4.46 -34.47 13.42
CA LEU A 161 -3.16 -33.95 13.86
C LEU A 161 -2.04 -34.33 12.88
N LYS A 162 -2.01 -35.61 12.45
CA LYS A 162 -1.06 -36.12 11.45
C LYS A 162 -1.18 -35.41 10.10
N MET A 163 -2.40 -35.09 9.67
CA MET A 163 -2.66 -34.40 8.41
C MET A 163 -2.43 -32.89 8.48
N ARG A 164 -2.49 -32.27 9.68
CA ARG A 164 -2.43 -30.82 9.87
C ARG A 164 -1.21 -30.17 9.21
N GLN A 165 -0.07 -30.83 9.21
CA GLN A 165 1.16 -30.32 8.60
C GLN A 165 1.07 -30.29 7.07
N PHE A 166 0.60 -31.38 6.46
CA PHE A 166 0.39 -31.43 5.00
C PHE A 166 -0.68 -30.45 4.57
N VAL A 167 -1.81 -30.41 5.29
CA VAL A 167 -2.89 -29.47 5.01
C VAL A 167 -2.35 -28.06 5.15
N GLY A 168 -1.78 -27.67 6.29
CA GLY A 168 -1.26 -26.31 6.50
C GLY A 168 -0.26 -25.86 5.43
N THR A 169 0.72 -26.71 5.07
CA THR A 169 1.75 -26.36 4.07
C THR A 169 1.23 -26.39 2.63
N LEU A 170 0.30 -27.28 2.29
CA LEU A 170 -0.27 -27.39 0.94
C LEU A 170 -1.53 -26.52 0.74
N SER A 171 -2.14 -26.04 1.83
CA SER A 171 -3.32 -25.17 1.84
C SER A 171 -2.97 -23.69 1.78
N ASP A 172 -1.70 -23.32 1.86
CA ASP A 172 -1.25 -21.95 1.58
C ASP A 172 -1.63 -21.60 0.14
N GLY A 173 -2.78 -20.94 -0.01
CA GLY A 173 -3.39 -20.58 -1.30
C GLY A 173 -4.67 -21.33 -1.67
N VAL A 174 -5.06 -22.40 -0.96
CA VAL A 174 -6.33 -23.11 -1.17
C VAL A 174 -7.41 -22.46 -0.30
N ARG A 175 -8.27 -21.64 -0.90
CA ARG A 175 -9.43 -21.06 -0.21
C ARG A 175 -10.43 -22.18 0.14
N PRO A 176 -11.01 -22.20 1.35
CA PRO A 176 -12.15 -23.06 1.62
C PRO A 176 -13.28 -22.69 0.65
N ALA A 177 -13.95 -23.69 0.09
CA ALA A 177 -15.13 -23.46 -0.75
C ALA A 177 -16.16 -22.67 0.05
N LEU A 178 -16.84 -21.72 -0.60
CA LEU A 178 -17.98 -21.04 0.00
C LEU A 178 -19.01 -22.10 0.39
N LYS A 179 -19.62 -21.96 1.57
CA LYS A 179 -20.69 -22.85 2.03
C LYS A 179 -21.81 -22.97 0.98
N GLU A 180 -22.53 -24.08 1.01
CA GLU A 180 -23.72 -24.19 0.16
C GLU A 180 -24.77 -23.11 0.56
N PRO A 181 -25.55 -22.57 -0.37
CA PRO A 181 -26.52 -21.50 -0.07
C PRO A 181 -27.47 -21.86 1.07
N MET A 182 -27.87 -23.13 1.15
CA MET A 182 -28.74 -23.69 2.19
C MET A 182 -28.15 -23.63 3.60
N GLU A 183 -26.84 -23.47 3.73
CA GLU A 183 -26.17 -23.32 5.03
C GLU A 183 -26.19 -21.88 5.56
N PHE A 184 -26.68 -20.93 4.76
CA PHE A 184 -26.85 -19.55 5.19
C PHE A 184 -28.25 -19.33 5.78
N PRO A 185 -28.36 -18.58 6.88
CA PRO A 185 -29.63 -18.43 7.59
C PRO A 185 -30.65 -17.54 6.88
N ASN A 186 -30.21 -16.62 6.01
CA ASN A 186 -31.10 -15.79 5.20
C ASN A 186 -30.41 -15.26 3.93
N PHE A 187 -31.21 -14.74 3.00
CA PHE A 187 -30.72 -14.19 1.73
C PHE A 187 -29.70 -13.08 1.89
N ASN A 188 -29.86 -12.18 2.88
CA ASN A 188 -28.93 -11.08 3.10
C ASN A 188 -27.53 -11.61 3.45
N THR A 189 -27.44 -12.63 4.32
CA THR A 189 -26.16 -13.23 4.71
C THR A 189 -25.47 -13.97 3.56
N PHE A 190 -26.21 -14.75 2.77
CA PHE A 190 -25.65 -15.43 1.61
C PHE A 190 -25.17 -14.43 0.55
N TRP A 191 -25.99 -13.44 0.22
CA TRP A 191 -25.67 -12.40 -0.76
C TRP A 191 -24.39 -11.64 -0.41
N CYS A 192 -24.26 -11.22 0.85
CA CYS A 192 -23.06 -10.52 1.31
C CYS A 192 -21.84 -11.44 1.41
N ALA A 193 -22.00 -12.73 1.73
CA ALA A 193 -20.89 -13.67 1.75
C ALA A 193 -20.30 -13.88 0.34
N VAL A 194 -21.15 -14.05 -0.68
CA VAL A 194 -20.75 -14.14 -2.09
C VAL A 194 -20.09 -12.85 -2.57
N PHE A 195 -20.67 -11.70 -2.22
CA PHE A 195 -20.14 -10.37 -2.54
C PHE A 195 -18.74 -10.13 -1.95
N VAL A 196 -18.53 -10.45 -0.67
CA VAL A 196 -17.24 -10.27 0.01
C VAL A 196 -16.20 -11.26 -0.50
N ASP A 197 -16.56 -12.53 -0.77
CA ASP A 197 -15.62 -13.49 -1.35
C ASP A 197 -15.12 -13.01 -2.71
N GLU A 198 -15.98 -12.39 -3.53
CA GLU A 198 -15.58 -11.80 -4.81
C GLU A 198 -14.62 -10.62 -4.68
N LEU A 199 -14.90 -9.68 -3.77
CA LEU A 199 -13.95 -8.60 -3.46
C LEU A 199 -12.58 -9.17 -3.05
N VAL A 200 -12.58 -10.21 -2.21
CA VAL A 200 -11.35 -10.86 -1.77
C VAL A 200 -10.65 -11.60 -2.90
N ARG A 201 -11.38 -12.19 -3.87
CA ARG A 201 -10.83 -12.79 -5.11
C ARG A 201 -10.14 -11.75 -5.99
N LEU A 202 -10.67 -10.54 -6.01
CA LEU A 202 -10.11 -9.39 -6.71
C LEU A 202 -8.93 -8.74 -5.96
N GLY A 203 -8.54 -9.27 -4.80
CA GLY A 203 -7.41 -8.80 -4.00
C GLY A 203 -7.77 -7.75 -2.94
N ILE A 204 -9.06 -7.42 -2.79
CA ILE A 204 -9.54 -6.45 -1.80
C ILE A 204 -9.78 -7.18 -0.47
N LYS A 205 -8.84 -7.03 0.47
CA LYS A 205 -8.80 -7.81 1.71
C LYS A 205 -8.95 -6.98 2.99
N HIS A 206 -8.82 -5.67 2.92
CA HIS A 206 -8.84 -4.80 4.09
C HIS A 206 -10.07 -3.90 4.05
N PHE A 207 -10.92 -3.98 5.07
CA PHE A 207 -12.20 -3.29 5.13
C PHE A 207 -12.24 -2.31 6.30
N VAL A 208 -12.96 -1.21 6.12
CA VAL A 208 -13.22 -0.24 7.19
C VAL A 208 -14.71 -0.30 7.50
N VAL A 209 -15.05 -0.67 8.73
CA VAL A 209 -16.44 -0.89 9.14
C VAL A 209 -16.88 0.19 10.11
N CYS A 210 -18.00 0.85 9.81
CA CYS A 210 -18.69 1.73 10.75
C CYS A 210 -19.93 1.01 11.31
N PRO A 211 -20.19 1.14 12.63
CA PRO A 211 -21.27 0.41 13.28
C PRO A 211 -22.64 0.88 12.79
N GLY A 212 -23.54 -0.07 12.52
CA GLY A 212 -24.94 0.24 12.23
C GLY A 212 -25.78 -0.99 11.87
N SER A 213 -27.09 -0.89 12.11
CA SER A 213 -27.99 -2.02 11.96
C SER A 213 -28.19 -2.42 10.49
N ARG A 214 -28.39 -1.47 9.56
CA ARG A 214 -28.67 -1.78 8.14
C ARG A 214 -27.48 -2.43 7.44
N SER A 215 -26.25 -2.13 7.87
CA SER A 215 -25.01 -2.71 7.33
C SER A 215 -24.65 -4.08 7.92
N THR A 216 -25.44 -4.61 8.87
CA THR A 216 -25.18 -5.91 9.53
C THR A 216 -24.80 -7.03 8.55
N PRO A 217 -25.51 -7.27 7.43
CA PRO A 217 -25.16 -8.36 6.51
C PRO A 217 -23.74 -8.24 5.94
N LEU A 218 -23.33 -7.03 5.54
CA LEU A 218 -21.97 -6.75 5.02
C LEU A 218 -20.92 -6.92 6.12
N THR A 219 -21.16 -6.34 7.28
CA THR A 219 -20.25 -6.41 8.42
C THR A 219 -19.98 -7.85 8.84
N ILE A 220 -21.03 -8.68 8.97
CA ILE A 220 -20.86 -10.08 9.34
C ILE A 220 -20.12 -10.87 8.25
N ALA A 221 -20.43 -10.64 6.98
CA ALA A 221 -19.75 -11.31 5.88
C ALA A 221 -18.24 -11.01 5.88
N VAL A 222 -17.83 -9.76 6.12
CA VAL A 222 -16.41 -9.39 6.28
C VAL A 222 -15.79 -10.06 7.49
N THR A 223 -16.46 -10.03 8.66
CA THR A 223 -15.92 -10.61 9.89
C THR A 223 -15.76 -12.12 9.83
N GLN A 224 -16.62 -12.83 9.09
CA GLN A 224 -16.58 -14.29 8.96
C GLN A 224 -15.68 -14.78 7.82
N HIS A 225 -15.24 -13.89 6.92
CA HIS A 225 -14.44 -14.29 5.77
C HIS A 225 -12.98 -14.54 6.18
N PRO A 226 -12.41 -15.74 5.92
CA PRO A 226 -11.12 -16.17 6.50
C PRO A 226 -9.89 -15.40 6.00
N GLN A 227 -10.02 -14.64 4.91
CA GLN A 227 -8.95 -13.83 4.33
C GLN A 227 -9.24 -12.33 4.35
N ALA A 228 -10.40 -11.93 4.89
CA ALA A 228 -10.71 -10.51 5.05
C ALA A 228 -10.18 -10.05 6.41
N THR A 229 -9.69 -8.82 6.44
CA THR A 229 -9.30 -8.11 7.65
C THR A 229 -10.13 -6.86 7.73
N HIS A 230 -10.41 -6.38 8.94
CA HIS A 230 -11.17 -5.16 9.11
C HIS A 230 -10.69 -4.35 10.31
N VAL A 231 -10.91 -3.05 10.22
CA VAL A 231 -10.87 -2.15 11.36
C VAL A 231 -12.25 -1.53 11.57
N VAL A 232 -12.57 -1.21 12.81
CA VAL A 232 -13.83 -0.54 13.15
C VAL A 232 -13.55 0.94 13.38
N HIS A 233 -14.39 1.80 12.81
CA HIS A 233 -14.41 3.25 13.02
C HIS A 233 -15.77 3.70 13.55
N THR A 234 -15.80 4.50 14.61
CA THR A 234 -17.06 5.05 15.17
C THR A 234 -17.50 6.34 14.48
N ASP A 235 -16.57 7.06 13.86
CA ASP A 235 -16.85 8.24 13.03
C ASP A 235 -16.64 7.87 11.55
N GLU A 236 -17.72 7.91 10.75
CA GLU A 236 -17.69 7.61 9.32
C GLU A 236 -16.78 8.54 8.52
N ARG A 237 -16.66 9.82 8.91
CA ARG A 237 -15.75 10.77 8.25
C ARG A 237 -14.31 10.32 8.47
N GLY A 238 -13.94 10.01 9.71
CA GLY A 238 -12.63 9.46 10.04
C GLY A 238 -12.36 8.13 9.33
N ALA A 239 -13.36 7.24 9.25
CA ALA A 239 -13.28 5.98 8.53
C ALA A 239 -12.93 6.17 7.04
N ALA A 240 -13.59 7.15 6.40
CA ALA A 240 -13.38 7.47 5.00
C ALA A 240 -11.95 7.99 4.75
N PHE A 241 -11.44 8.84 5.65
CA PHE A 241 -10.05 9.32 5.57
C PHE A 241 -9.01 8.26 5.93
N TYR A 242 -9.31 7.33 6.84
CA TYR A 242 -8.48 6.16 7.07
C TYR A 242 -8.36 5.33 5.78
N ALA A 243 -9.47 5.07 5.08
CA ALA A 243 -9.46 4.34 3.82
C ALA A 243 -8.67 5.09 2.73
N LEU A 244 -8.81 6.42 2.65
CA LEU A 244 -8.00 7.28 1.78
C LEU A 244 -6.51 7.11 2.07
N GLY A 245 -6.12 7.15 3.35
CA GLY A 245 -4.73 6.95 3.79
C GLY A 245 -4.19 5.58 3.40
N TYR A 246 -4.97 4.51 3.65
CA TYR A 246 -4.62 3.15 3.27
C TYR A 246 -4.41 3.02 1.75
N ALA A 247 -5.32 3.60 0.97
CA ALA A 247 -5.24 3.58 -0.49
C ALA A 247 -4.04 4.38 -1.02
N LYS A 248 -3.73 5.54 -0.44
CA LYS A 248 -2.51 6.31 -0.77
C LYS A 248 -1.21 5.52 -0.47
N ALA A 249 -1.23 4.60 0.49
CA ALA A 249 -0.06 3.78 0.84
C ALA A 249 0.08 2.53 -0.04
N THR A 250 -1.02 1.90 -0.42
CA THR A 250 -1.04 0.57 -1.05
C THR A 250 -1.37 0.60 -2.55
N GLY A 251 -2.00 1.66 -3.03
CA GLY A 251 -2.63 1.70 -4.36
C GLY A 251 -3.89 0.83 -4.47
N LEU A 252 -4.39 0.26 -3.36
CA LEU A 252 -5.59 -0.57 -3.32
C LEU A 252 -6.67 0.07 -2.44
N PRO A 253 -7.96 0.02 -2.82
CA PRO A 253 -9.02 0.55 -1.98
C PRO A 253 -9.20 -0.32 -0.73
N ALA A 254 -9.42 0.32 0.42
CA ALA A 254 -10.03 -0.31 1.58
C ALA A 254 -11.52 0.02 1.60
N PRO A 255 -12.44 -0.95 1.34
CA PRO A 255 -13.85 -0.63 1.21
C PRO A 255 -14.42 -0.10 2.53
N VAL A 256 -15.15 1.01 2.44
CA VAL A 256 -15.78 1.65 3.61
C VAL A 256 -17.23 1.21 3.70
N ILE A 257 -17.55 0.45 4.74
CA ILE A 257 -18.90 -0.03 5.05
C ILE A 257 -19.56 0.91 6.04
N VAL A 258 -20.68 1.51 5.65
CA VAL A 258 -21.52 2.34 6.53
C VAL A 258 -22.99 1.93 6.47
N THR A 259 -23.73 2.25 7.53
CA THR A 259 -25.21 2.16 7.52
C THR A 259 -25.83 3.31 6.71
N SER A 260 -27.15 3.30 6.54
CA SER A 260 -27.89 4.34 5.80
C SER A 260 -27.98 5.66 6.56
N GLY A 261 -28.43 6.70 5.87
CA GLY A 261 -28.64 8.03 6.43
C GLY A 261 -27.38 8.87 6.40
N SER A 262 -27.24 9.80 7.37
CA SER A 262 -26.11 10.75 7.43
C SER A 262 -24.74 10.10 7.54
N ALA A 263 -24.66 8.83 7.97
CA ALA A 263 -23.44 8.03 7.90
C ALA A 263 -22.84 8.02 6.49
N VAL A 264 -23.67 7.97 5.44
CA VAL A 264 -23.25 8.09 4.04
C VAL A 264 -22.74 9.50 3.76
N ALA A 265 -23.46 10.54 4.17
CA ALA A 265 -23.06 11.93 3.91
C ALA A 265 -21.69 12.29 4.53
N ASN A 266 -21.32 11.69 5.67
CA ASN A 266 -20.02 11.88 6.31
C ASN A 266 -18.82 11.36 5.48
N LEU A 267 -19.06 10.52 4.47
CA LEU A 267 -17.99 10.06 3.56
C LEU A 267 -17.59 11.13 2.54
N LEU A 268 -18.45 12.13 2.31
CA LEU A 268 -18.27 13.11 1.23
C LEU A 268 -16.91 13.81 1.23
N PRO A 269 -16.35 14.28 2.37
CA PRO A 269 -15.09 15.02 2.33
C PRO A 269 -13.90 14.17 1.88
N ALA A 270 -13.83 12.90 2.29
CA ALA A 270 -12.79 11.99 1.82
C ALA A 270 -13.02 11.59 0.34
N VAL A 271 -14.28 11.49 -0.09
CA VAL A 271 -14.64 11.21 -1.49
C VAL A 271 -14.20 12.33 -2.43
N THR A 272 -14.40 13.61 -2.05
CA THR A 272 -13.94 14.73 -2.87
C THR A 272 -12.41 14.79 -2.93
N GLU A 273 -11.73 14.55 -1.81
CA GLU A 273 -10.26 14.45 -1.79
C GLU A 273 -9.75 13.27 -2.63
N ALA A 274 -10.38 12.09 -2.54
CA ALA A 274 -10.02 10.91 -3.34
C ALA A 274 -10.19 11.17 -4.83
N HIS A 275 -11.28 11.84 -5.23
CA HIS A 275 -11.53 12.22 -6.63
C HIS A 275 -10.44 13.15 -7.17
N GLU A 276 -10.14 14.24 -6.46
CA GLU A 276 -9.16 15.23 -6.91
C GLU A 276 -7.71 14.72 -6.82
N SER A 277 -7.41 13.86 -5.85
CA SER A 277 -6.09 13.23 -5.68
C SER A 277 -5.88 11.96 -6.51
N ARG A 278 -6.91 11.45 -7.21
CA ARG A 278 -6.89 10.16 -7.92
C ARG A 278 -6.48 8.99 -7.02
N VAL A 279 -7.20 8.82 -5.92
CA VAL A 279 -7.00 7.72 -4.97
C VAL A 279 -8.14 6.72 -5.12
N PRO A 280 -7.86 5.42 -5.32
CA PRO A 280 -8.91 4.41 -5.44
C PRO A 280 -9.68 4.28 -4.14
N MET A 281 -11.01 4.41 -4.21
CA MET A 281 -11.88 4.31 -3.04
C MET A 281 -13.16 3.55 -3.40
N LEU A 282 -13.52 2.55 -2.59
CA LEU A 282 -14.74 1.77 -2.77
C LEU A 282 -15.69 2.02 -1.59
N LEU A 283 -16.87 2.56 -1.87
CA LEU A 283 -17.87 2.89 -0.87
C LEU A 283 -18.98 1.84 -0.88
N LEU A 284 -19.23 1.21 0.27
CA LEU A 284 -20.26 0.18 0.46
C LEU A 284 -21.32 0.71 1.43
N THR A 285 -22.38 1.34 0.90
CA THR A 285 -23.36 2.03 1.74
C THR A 285 -24.64 1.20 1.85
N ALA A 286 -24.96 0.71 3.05
CA ALA A 286 -26.18 -0.05 3.26
C ALA A 286 -27.41 0.87 3.24
N ASP A 287 -28.46 0.47 2.55
CA ASP A 287 -29.65 1.28 2.33
C ASP A 287 -30.95 0.54 2.67
N ARG A 288 -32.01 1.30 2.87
CA ARG A 288 -33.37 0.78 2.89
C ARG A 288 -33.80 0.38 1.47
N PRO A 289 -34.67 -0.62 1.34
CA PRO A 289 -35.19 -1.04 0.06
C PRO A 289 -36.09 0.06 -0.54
N SER A 290 -36.23 0.06 -1.86
CA SER A 290 -36.97 1.07 -2.63
C SER A 290 -38.35 1.42 -2.07
N GLU A 291 -39.10 0.44 -1.59
CA GLU A 291 -40.44 0.59 -1.02
C GLU A 291 -40.51 1.39 0.30
N LEU A 292 -39.36 1.66 0.93
CA LEU A 292 -39.28 2.48 2.15
C LEU A 292 -38.69 3.88 1.90
N ARG A 293 -38.20 4.17 0.69
CA ARG A 293 -37.69 5.50 0.33
C ARG A 293 -38.86 6.49 0.18
N ASP A 294 -38.61 7.75 0.50
CA ASP A 294 -39.60 8.84 0.41
C ASP A 294 -40.92 8.63 1.19
N THR A 295 -40.91 7.73 2.17
CA THR A 295 -42.08 7.43 3.03
C THR A 295 -42.02 8.05 4.43
N GLY A 296 -40.93 8.76 4.76
CA GLY A 296 -40.64 9.18 6.14
C GLY A 296 -40.09 8.05 7.02
N SER A 297 -39.70 6.91 6.43
CA SER A 297 -39.05 5.80 7.15
C SER A 297 -37.77 6.27 7.86
N ASN A 298 -37.62 5.90 9.13
CA ASN A 298 -36.51 6.38 9.97
C ASN A 298 -35.13 6.06 9.37
N GLN A 299 -34.22 7.05 9.41
CA GLN A 299 -32.85 6.98 8.91
C GLN A 299 -32.79 6.49 7.44
N THR A 300 -33.70 7.02 6.61
CA THR A 300 -33.74 6.82 5.16
C THR A 300 -33.54 8.17 4.48
N MET A 301 -32.68 8.23 3.46
CA MET A 301 -32.43 9.42 2.64
C MET A 301 -32.20 9.01 1.19
N ASN A 302 -32.18 9.97 0.26
CA ASN A 302 -31.78 9.68 -1.11
C ASN A 302 -30.26 9.43 -1.18
N GLN A 303 -29.86 8.17 -1.34
CA GLN A 303 -28.46 7.75 -1.41
C GLN A 303 -27.96 7.45 -2.84
N THR A 304 -28.87 7.14 -3.77
CA THR A 304 -28.57 6.50 -5.06
C THR A 304 -27.54 7.24 -5.91
N ASP A 305 -27.46 8.57 -5.81
CA ASP A 305 -26.56 9.39 -6.64
C ASP A 305 -25.78 10.44 -5.80
N ILE A 306 -25.71 10.28 -4.48
CA ILE A 306 -25.12 11.28 -3.57
C ILE A 306 -23.66 11.64 -3.92
N PHE A 307 -22.91 10.69 -4.47
CA PHE A 307 -21.51 10.89 -4.89
C PHE A 307 -21.31 10.98 -6.40
N LYS A 308 -22.37 10.99 -7.21
CA LYS A 308 -22.29 10.98 -8.68
C LYS A 308 -21.34 12.03 -9.29
N PRO A 309 -21.21 13.25 -8.74
CA PRO A 309 -20.23 14.22 -9.26
C PRO A 309 -18.76 13.78 -9.10
N TYR A 310 -18.47 12.88 -8.16
CA TYR A 310 -17.12 12.48 -7.77
C TYR A 310 -16.82 11.00 -8.07
N ALA A 311 -17.84 10.16 -8.14
CA ALA A 311 -17.70 8.74 -8.44
C ALA A 311 -17.56 8.48 -9.94
N LEU A 312 -16.64 7.58 -10.30
CA LEU A 312 -16.52 7.04 -11.66
C LEU A 312 -17.73 6.18 -12.04
N TRP A 313 -18.22 5.43 -11.05
CA TRP A 313 -19.36 4.56 -11.21
C TRP A 313 -20.15 4.47 -9.90
N THR A 314 -21.47 4.53 -10.03
CA THR A 314 -22.40 4.34 -8.93
C THR A 314 -23.42 3.28 -9.31
N ARG A 315 -23.71 2.37 -8.37
CA ARG A 315 -24.68 1.30 -8.56
C ARG A 315 -25.62 1.20 -7.36
N ASP A 316 -26.92 1.29 -7.63
CA ASP A 316 -27.96 0.99 -6.65
C ASP A 316 -28.37 -0.47 -6.76
N VAL A 317 -27.81 -1.29 -5.88
CA VAL A 317 -27.97 -2.75 -5.87
C VAL A 317 -29.31 -3.08 -5.20
N ALA A 318 -30.18 -3.73 -5.97
CA ALA A 318 -31.49 -4.18 -5.51
C ALA A 318 -31.37 -5.15 -4.32
N PRO A 319 -32.37 -5.19 -3.43
CA PRO A 319 -32.32 -6.06 -2.27
C PRO A 319 -32.29 -7.54 -2.66
N PRO A 320 -31.58 -8.39 -1.90
CA PRO A 320 -31.54 -9.83 -2.16
C PRO A 320 -32.93 -10.45 -2.17
N CYS A 321 -33.19 -11.33 -3.14
CA CYS A 321 -34.41 -12.13 -3.23
C CYS A 321 -34.15 -13.44 -3.98
N GLU A 322 -35.14 -14.34 -4.01
CA GLU A 322 -35.05 -15.65 -4.67
C GLU A 322 -34.67 -15.55 -6.15
N SER A 323 -35.19 -14.56 -6.87
CA SER A 323 -34.94 -14.34 -8.29
C SER A 323 -33.73 -13.43 -8.57
N ALA A 324 -33.00 -13.00 -7.53
CA ALA A 324 -31.92 -12.04 -7.69
C ALA A 324 -30.75 -12.66 -8.49
N PRO A 325 -30.29 -12.02 -9.58
CA PRO A 325 -29.27 -12.58 -10.46
C PRO A 325 -27.88 -12.45 -9.82
N ILE A 326 -27.42 -13.47 -9.08
CA ILE A 326 -26.09 -13.45 -8.43
C ILE A 326 -24.94 -13.16 -9.40
N ARG A 327 -25.01 -13.66 -10.63
CA ARG A 327 -23.98 -13.35 -11.65
C ARG A 327 -23.92 -11.84 -11.96
N SER A 328 -25.04 -11.13 -11.88
CA SER A 328 -25.05 -9.67 -12.03
C SER A 328 -24.37 -9.00 -10.84
N LEU A 329 -24.60 -9.48 -9.61
CA LEU A 329 -23.91 -8.96 -8.43
C LEU A 329 -22.40 -9.12 -8.56
N LEU A 330 -21.94 -10.35 -8.83
CA LEU A 330 -20.52 -10.66 -8.99
C LEU A 330 -19.90 -9.84 -10.13
N SER A 331 -20.59 -9.73 -11.27
CA SER A 331 -20.14 -8.87 -12.38
C SER A 331 -20.11 -7.39 -12.00
N ASP A 332 -21.04 -6.90 -11.18
CA ASP A 332 -21.03 -5.54 -10.65
C ASP A 332 -19.82 -5.32 -9.72
N VAL A 333 -19.43 -6.33 -8.91
CA VAL A 333 -18.21 -6.28 -8.08
C VAL A 333 -16.94 -6.23 -8.94
N ASP A 334 -16.84 -7.13 -9.91
CA ASP A 334 -15.71 -7.17 -10.85
C ASP A 334 -15.53 -5.82 -11.56
N TYR A 335 -16.63 -5.25 -12.03
CA TYR A 335 -16.65 -3.95 -12.70
C TYR A 335 -16.29 -2.81 -11.74
N ALA A 336 -16.85 -2.78 -10.52
CA ALA A 336 -16.51 -1.79 -9.50
C ALA A 336 -15.01 -1.76 -9.20
N VAL A 337 -14.40 -2.92 -8.94
CA VAL A 337 -12.97 -2.99 -8.62
C VAL A 337 -12.13 -2.67 -9.84
N GLY A 338 -12.54 -3.13 -11.03
CA GLY A 338 -11.91 -2.80 -12.30
C GLY A 338 -11.81 -1.29 -12.52
N GLU A 339 -12.95 -0.59 -12.47
CA GLU A 339 -13.03 0.86 -12.64
C GLU A 339 -12.22 1.61 -11.57
N CYS A 340 -12.39 1.20 -10.30
CA CYS A 340 -11.72 1.81 -9.16
C CYS A 340 -10.19 1.77 -9.31
N LEU A 341 -9.63 0.62 -9.71
CA LEU A 341 -8.18 0.43 -9.84
C LEU A 341 -7.61 0.96 -11.15
N GLN A 342 -8.30 0.80 -12.28
CA GLN A 342 -7.79 1.24 -13.58
C GLN A 342 -7.68 2.75 -13.69
N GLN A 343 -8.66 3.47 -13.14
CA GLN A 343 -8.69 4.94 -13.20
C GLN A 343 -8.26 5.59 -11.87
N SER A 344 -7.91 4.79 -10.86
CA SER A 344 -7.57 5.25 -9.50
C SER A 344 -8.60 6.25 -8.95
N GLY A 345 -9.87 5.84 -8.88
CA GLY A 345 -10.96 6.73 -8.50
C GLY A 345 -12.02 6.12 -7.59
N VAL A 346 -13.06 6.91 -7.33
CA VAL A 346 -14.13 6.56 -6.39
C VAL A 346 -15.21 5.74 -7.08
N VAL A 347 -15.62 4.64 -6.46
CA VAL A 347 -16.78 3.84 -6.88
C VAL A 347 -17.74 3.68 -5.70
N HIS A 348 -19.04 3.80 -5.97
CA HIS A 348 -20.08 3.74 -4.95
C HIS A 348 -21.08 2.61 -5.23
N LEU A 349 -21.16 1.65 -4.31
CA LEU A 349 -22.17 0.60 -4.30
C LEU A 349 -23.17 0.86 -3.17
N ASN A 350 -24.37 1.28 -3.54
CA ASN A 350 -25.49 1.45 -2.63
C ASN A 350 -26.26 0.14 -2.50
N MET A 351 -26.19 -0.50 -1.34
CA MET A 351 -26.64 -1.87 -1.12
C MET A 351 -27.96 -1.89 -0.35
N GLN A 352 -29.08 -2.13 -1.03
CA GLN A 352 -30.38 -2.20 -0.38
C GLN A 352 -30.54 -3.51 0.42
N PHE A 353 -31.06 -3.42 1.64
CA PHE A 353 -31.39 -4.61 2.44
C PHE A 353 -32.78 -4.50 3.06
N ARG A 354 -33.62 -5.53 2.84
CA ARG A 354 -34.87 -5.72 3.61
C ARG A 354 -34.55 -6.23 5.02
N GLU A 355 -35.52 -6.10 5.93
CA GLU A 355 -35.40 -6.65 7.29
C GLU A 355 -35.20 -8.17 7.27
N ASN A 356 -34.78 -8.77 8.39
CA ASN A 356 -34.01 -10.03 8.47
C ASN A 356 -32.49 -9.84 8.21
N LEU A 357 -31.90 -8.87 8.92
CA LEU A 357 -30.52 -8.41 8.69
C LEU A 357 -29.45 -9.23 9.43
N ALA A 358 -29.79 -9.80 10.58
CA ALA A 358 -28.85 -10.55 11.41
C ALA A 358 -28.81 -12.04 11.02
N PRO A 359 -27.70 -12.76 11.25
CA PRO A 359 -27.60 -14.19 10.97
C PRO A 359 -28.59 -15.04 11.75
N GLU A 360 -28.91 -14.70 12.99
CA GLU A 360 -29.88 -15.45 13.80
C GLU A 360 -31.34 -15.09 13.48
N GLY A 361 -31.55 -14.23 12.48
CA GLY A 361 -32.86 -13.73 12.10
C GLY A 361 -33.28 -12.49 12.90
N GLY A 362 -34.45 -11.95 12.56
CA GLY A 362 -35.05 -10.81 13.25
C GLY A 362 -36.48 -10.55 12.78
N ALA A 363 -37.18 -9.63 13.46
CA ALA A 363 -38.53 -9.24 13.06
C ALA A 363 -38.54 -8.71 11.61
N VAL A 364 -39.57 -9.08 10.87
CA VAL A 364 -39.74 -8.69 9.47
C VAL A 364 -41.06 -7.93 9.31
N ARG A 365 -40.98 -6.66 8.91
CA ARG A 365 -42.15 -5.85 8.58
C ARG A 365 -42.82 -6.37 7.31
N GLY A 366 -44.07 -6.82 7.45
CA GLY A 366 -44.91 -7.26 6.32
C GLY A 366 -45.02 -8.79 6.10
N GLY A 367 -44.46 -9.61 7.00
CA GLY A 367 -44.53 -11.09 6.91
C GLY A 367 -43.16 -11.76 6.73
N GLN A 368 -43.11 -13.09 6.64
CA GLN A 368 -41.86 -13.83 6.41
C GLN A 368 -41.37 -13.59 4.97
N TYR A 369 -40.19 -12.96 4.80
CA TYR A 369 -39.44 -13.12 3.54
C TYR A 369 -39.02 -14.58 3.42
N GLY A 370 -39.19 -15.15 2.23
CA GLY A 370 -38.98 -16.59 1.98
C GLY A 370 -37.66 -17.11 2.54
N GLU A 371 -37.68 -18.38 2.97
CA GLU A 371 -36.49 -19.10 3.39
C GLU A 371 -35.49 -19.23 2.22
N VAL A 372 -34.20 -19.35 2.53
CA VAL A 372 -33.14 -19.59 1.53
C VAL A 372 -33.37 -20.91 0.77
N SER A 373 -34.21 -21.81 1.31
CA SER A 373 -34.68 -23.04 0.66
C SER A 373 -35.35 -22.83 -0.69
N ALA A 374 -35.86 -21.63 -0.97
CA ALA A 374 -36.40 -21.27 -2.27
C ALA A 374 -35.32 -20.83 -3.28
N PHE A 375 -34.10 -20.49 -2.81
CA PHE A 375 -33.03 -20.04 -3.70
C PHE A 375 -32.58 -21.15 -4.63
N ARG A 376 -32.82 -20.96 -5.93
CA ARG A 376 -32.27 -21.84 -6.95
C ARG A 376 -30.89 -21.33 -7.33
N VAL A 377 -29.86 -22.09 -6.96
CA VAL A 377 -28.55 -21.96 -7.60
C VAL A 377 -28.78 -22.16 -9.09
N PRO A 378 -28.43 -21.19 -9.96
CA PRO A 378 -28.52 -21.42 -11.39
C PRO A 378 -27.71 -22.68 -11.73
N GLU A 379 -28.30 -23.63 -12.48
CA GLU A 379 -27.58 -24.77 -13.07
C GLU A 379 -26.63 -24.29 -14.19
N ASP A 380 -25.83 -23.26 -13.90
CA ASP A 380 -24.82 -22.70 -14.77
C ASP A 380 -23.45 -23.18 -14.30
N SER A 381 -22.78 -23.93 -15.17
CA SER A 381 -21.41 -24.39 -15.00
C SER A 381 -20.42 -23.29 -14.58
N ARG A 382 -20.68 -22.00 -14.88
CA ARG A 382 -19.78 -20.90 -14.50
C ARG A 382 -19.88 -20.52 -13.02
N PHE A 383 -21.09 -20.29 -12.50
CA PHE A 383 -21.27 -19.98 -11.06
C PHE A 383 -20.87 -21.18 -10.20
N THR A 384 -21.29 -22.39 -10.59
CA THR A 384 -20.87 -23.62 -9.91
C THR A 384 -19.35 -23.80 -9.94
N ARG A 385 -18.65 -23.43 -11.02
CA ARG A 385 -17.18 -23.45 -11.08
C ARG A 385 -16.54 -22.40 -10.18
N TRP A 386 -17.09 -21.19 -10.16
CA TRP A 386 -16.67 -20.10 -9.27
C TRP A 386 -16.78 -20.53 -7.80
N GLN A 387 -17.92 -21.12 -7.42
CA GLN A 387 -18.21 -21.61 -6.06
C GLN A 387 -17.28 -22.77 -5.65
N LEU A 388 -17.09 -23.76 -6.51
CA LEU A 388 -16.45 -25.03 -6.13
C LEU A 388 -14.91 -25.06 -6.28
N ARG A 389 -14.30 -24.30 -7.22
CA ARG A 389 -12.94 -24.66 -7.70
C ARG A 389 -11.99 -23.53 -8.11
N SER A 390 -12.32 -22.25 -7.93
CA SER A 390 -11.43 -21.17 -8.37
C SER A 390 -10.93 -20.31 -7.22
N ALA A 391 -9.72 -19.76 -7.32
CA ALA A 391 -9.25 -18.65 -6.47
C ALA A 391 -9.44 -17.29 -7.17
N GLU A 392 -10.04 -17.30 -8.36
CA GLU A 392 -10.13 -16.18 -9.28
C GLU A 392 -11.53 -15.56 -9.26
N PRO A 393 -11.67 -14.29 -9.68
CA PRO A 393 -12.97 -13.64 -9.82
C PRO A 393 -13.83 -14.31 -10.90
N LEU A 394 -15.14 -14.05 -10.87
CA LEU A 394 -16.09 -14.50 -11.87
C LEU A 394 -15.70 -14.00 -13.27
N THR A 395 -15.31 -12.73 -13.36
CA THR A 395 -14.85 -12.08 -14.58
C THR A 395 -13.44 -11.54 -14.38
N ARG A 396 -12.48 -12.09 -15.14
CA ARG A 396 -11.13 -11.53 -15.17
C ARG A 396 -11.08 -10.34 -16.12
N VAL A 397 -10.75 -9.18 -15.60
CA VAL A 397 -10.41 -8.02 -16.43
C VAL A 397 -8.94 -8.14 -16.83
N ALA A 398 -8.68 -8.37 -18.13
CA ALA A 398 -7.34 -8.33 -18.65
C ALA A 398 -6.83 -6.88 -18.61
N ARG A 399 -5.66 -6.66 -18.01
CA ARG A 399 -5.01 -5.35 -18.06
C ARG A 399 -4.52 -5.10 -19.49
N PRO A 400 -4.76 -3.93 -20.09
CA PRO A 400 -4.19 -3.62 -21.39
C PRO A 400 -2.66 -3.74 -21.34
N ALA A 401 -2.05 -4.10 -22.47
CA ALA A 401 -0.60 -4.12 -22.60
C ALA A 401 -0.03 -2.72 -22.31
N ARG A 402 1.20 -2.67 -21.79
CA ARG A 402 1.94 -1.42 -21.57
C ARG A 402 1.90 -0.56 -22.82
N ARG A 403 1.55 0.72 -22.67
CA ARG A 403 1.50 1.65 -23.80
C ARG A 403 2.92 1.98 -24.27
N VAL A 404 3.08 2.12 -25.59
CA VAL A 404 4.31 2.59 -26.23
C VAL A 404 4.03 4.02 -26.71
N ILE A 405 4.97 4.92 -26.43
CA ILE A 405 4.88 6.33 -26.84
C ILE A 405 5.66 6.47 -28.16
N GLU A 406 4.95 6.56 -29.27
CA GLU A 406 5.50 6.65 -30.64
C GLU A 406 5.39 8.07 -31.22
N ASP A 407 5.42 9.10 -30.35
CA ASP A 407 5.36 10.50 -30.79
C ASP A 407 6.76 11.06 -31.03
N ASP A 408 7.17 11.13 -32.30
CA ASP A 408 8.49 11.65 -32.72
C ASP A 408 8.71 13.11 -32.30
N SER A 409 7.65 13.92 -32.20
CA SER A 409 7.78 15.33 -31.80
C SER A 409 8.18 15.46 -30.33
N VAL A 410 7.58 14.64 -29.46
CA VAL A 410 7.97 14.57 -28.04
C VAL A 410 9.41 14.09 -27.90
N ARG A 411 9.79 13.06 -28.67
CA ARG A 411 11.16 12.52 -28.67
C ARG A 411 12.18 13.57 -29.14
N GLU A 412 11.87 14.33 -30.19
CA GLU A 412 12.73 15.40 -30.71
C GLU A 412 12.86 16.57 -29.72
N LEU A 413 11.77 16.99 -29.06
CA LEU A 413 11.79 18.07 -28.07
C LEU A 413 12.69 17.76 -26.87
N ILE A 414 12.72 16.51 -26.43
CA ILE A 414 13.56 16.03 -25.33
C ILE A 414 15.02 15.90 -25.80
N SER A 415 15.24 15.41 -27.02
CA SER A 415 16.58 15.11 -27.53
C SER A 415 17.35 16.33 -28.06
N SER A 416 16.67 17.45 -28.32
CA SER A 416 17.25 18.64 -28.99
C SER A 416 17.42 19.88 -28.10
N GLY A 417 16.96 19.86 -26.85
CA GLY A 417 16.88 21.06 -26.02
C GLY A 417 17.17 20.82 -24.53
N THR A 418 17.27 21.92 -23.78
CA THR A 418 17.39 21.85 -22.32
C THR A 418 16.11 21.26 -21.73
N VAL A 419 16.21 20.33 -20.78
CA VAL A 419 15.05 19.72 -20.12
C VAL A 419 15.04 20.06 -18.63
N VAL A 420 13.85 20.31 -18.08
CA VAL A 420 13.62 20.42 -16.63
C VAL A 420 12.45 19.52 -16.24
N LEU A 421 12.65 18.64 -15.28
CA LEU A 421 11.58 17.83 -14.70
C LEU A 421 10.92 18.61 -13.55
N VAL A 422 9.60 18.74 -13.58
CA VAL A 422 8.81 19.28 -12.48
C VAL A 422 7.95 18.15 -11.92
N VAL A 423 8.17 17.78 -10.67
CA VAL A 423 7.62 16.55 -10.10
C VAL A 423 6.71 16.89 -8.93
N GLY A 424 5.40 16.71 -9.10
CA GLY A 424 4.41 16.84 -8.02
C GLY A 424 4.27 15.55 -7.20
N ALA A 425 3.16 15.45 -6.45
CA ALA A 425 2.85 14.24 -5.69
C ALA A 425 2.79 13.00 -6.61
N LEU A 426 3.53 11.94 -6.27
CA LEU A 426 3.54 10.69 -7.03
C LEU A 426 2.66 9.63 -6.35
N SER A 427 2.12 8.71 -7.15
CA SER A 427 1.19 7.68 -6.69
C SER A 427 1.90 6.50 -6.03
N SER A 428 3.18 6.26 -6.37
CA SER A 428 3.94 5.13 -5.85
C SER A 428 5.45 5.40 -5.75
N PRO A 429 6.17 4.66 -4.89
CA PRO A 429 7.64 4.68 -4.90
C PRO A 429 8.27 4.21 -6.22
N MET A 430 7.53 3.42 -7.03
CA MET A 430 7.99 3.01 -8.35
C MET A 430 7.98 4.17 -9.34
N ASP A 431 6.99 5.06 -9.24
CA ASP A 431 6.99 6.30 -10.03
C ASP A 431 8.16 7.19 -9.65
N ALA A 432 8.49 7.27 -8.34
CA ALA A 432 9.66 8.02 -7.90
C ALA A 432 10.96 7.44 -8.49
N ALA A 433 11.12 6.12 -8.49
CA ALA A 433 12.26 5.46 -9.12
C ALA A 433 12.30 5.69 -10.65
N ALA A 434 11.14 5.73 -11.32
CA ALA A 434 11.07 6.05 -12.75
C ALA A 434 11.49 7.49 -13.03
N VAL A 435 11.04 8.45 -12.20
CA VAL A 435 11.52 9.84 -12.24
C VAL A 435 13.02 9.92 -12.03
N ASP A 436 13.54 9.12 -11.09
CA ASP A 436 14.97 9.12 -10.81
C ASP A 436 15.80 8.62 -12.00
N ALA A 437 15.35 7.54 -12.65
CA ALA A 437 15.98 7.01 -13.86
C ALA A 437 15.95 8.04 -15.01
N MET A 438 14.81 8.73 -15.22
CA MET A 438 14.72 9.79 -16.22
C MET A 438 15.69 10.94 -15.95
N ALA A 439 15.79 11.37 -14.70
CA ALA A 439 16.68 12.47 -14.31
C ALA A 439 18.16 12.11 -14.49
N GLU A 440 18.52 10.83 -14.29
CA GLU A 440 19.87 10.31 -14.53
C GLU A 440 20.19 10.26 -16.03
N GLU A 441 19.30 9.71 -16.84
CA GLU A 441 19.49 9.59 -18.28
C GLU A 441 19.58 10.97 -18.96
N LEU A 442 18.66 11.87 -18.63
CA LEU A 442 18.63 13.22 -19.18
C LEU A 442 19.68 14.16 -18.57
N GLN A 443 20.27 13.77 -17.43
CA GLN A 443 21.18 14.59 -16.62
C GLN A 443 20.63 15.98 -16.29
N CYS A 444 19.32 16.08 -16.15
CA CYS A 444 18.59 17.35 -16.09
C CYS A 444 18.31 17.83 -14.67
N LEU A 445 17.88 19.08 -14.56
CA LEU A 445 17.39 19.66 -13.31
C LEU A 445 16.04 19.04 -12.95
N VAL A 446 15.91 18.61 -11.69
CA VAL A 446 14.65 18.15 -11.10
C VAL A 446 14.17 19.15 -10.06
N LEU A 447 13.00 19.74 -10.31
CA LEU A 447 12.25 20.56 -9.37
C LEU A 447 11.17 19.69 -8.74
N ALA A 448 11.57 18.98 -7.68
CA ALA A 448 10.72 18.04 -6.97
C ALA A 448 9.99 18.71 -5.80
N ASP A 449 8.67 18.61 -5.81
CA ASP A 449 7.81 19.02 -4.70
C ASP A 449 8.13 18.18 -3.45
N ALA A 450 7.94 18.78 -2.27
CA ALA A 450 8.12 18.12 -0.98
C ALA A 450 7.39 16.77 -0.85
N VAL A 451 6.24 16.60 -1.52
CA VAL A 451 5.44 15.37 -1.45
C VAL A 451 5.63 14.43 -2.65
N SER A 452 6.61 14.70 -3.51
CA SER A 452 6.93 13.84 -4.66
C SER A 452 7.65 12.55 -4.29
N GLY A 453 8.29 12.52 -3.11
CA GLY A 453 9.26 11.47 -2.75
C GLY A 453 10.58 11.55 -3.53
N CYS A 454 10.74 12.51 -4.44
CA CYS A 454 11.89 12.69 -5.33
C CYS A 454 12.73 13.92 -4.96
N ARG A 455 12.63 14.42 -3.73
CA ARG A 455 13.37 15.63 -3.33
C ARG A 455 14.87 15.32 -3.30
N ARG A 456 15.62 15.96 -4.21
CA ARG A 456 17.06 15.80 -4.41
C ARG A 456 17.85 16.96 -3.80
N GLU A 457 18.91 17.39 -4.48
CA GLU A 457 19.88 18.42 -4.07
C GLU A 457 19.41 19.86 -4.34
N CYS A 458 18.12 20.07 -4.62
CA CYS A 458 17.55 21.38 -4.89
C CYS A 458 16.49 21.74 -3.84
N LEU A 459 16.42 23.03 -3.49
CA LEU A 459 15.34 23.63 -2.70
C LEU A 459 14.45 24.47 -3.61
N PRO A 460 13.51 23.89 -4.38
CA PRO A 460 12.87 24.59 -5.50
C PRO A 460 12.23 25.91 -5.08
N SER A 461 11.43 25.91 -4.01
CA SER A 461 10.66 27.08 -3.60
C SER A 461 11.51 28.24 -3.06
N LEU A 462 12.62 27.94 -2.38
CA LEU A 462 13.54 28.96 -1.88
C LEU A 462 14.51 29.45 -2.95
N CYS A 463 14.99 28.58 -3.84
CA CYS A 463 15.86 29.03 -4.92
C CYS A 463 15.08 29.87 -5.96
N LEU A 464 13.85 29.48 -6.27
CA LEU A 464 12.97 30.19 -7.21
C LEU A 464 12.34 31.46 -6.64
N SER A 465 12.56 31.79 -5.36
CA SER A 465 12.21 33.13 -4.86
C SER A 465 13.18 34.21 -5.31
N SER A 466 14.35 33.83 -5.85
CA SER A 466 15.30 34.78 -6.44
C SER A 466 15.04 34.98 -7.93
N GLN A 467 14.89 36.24 -8.33
CA GLN A 467 14.70 36.61 -9.73
C GLN A 467 15.87 36.12 -10.61
N ALA A 468 17.10 36.11 -10.09
CA ALA A 468 18.26 35.68 -10.87
C ALA A 468 18.25 34.18 -11.20
N VAL A 469 17.69 33.33 -10.32
CA VAL A 469 17.47 31.92 -10.65
C VAL A 469 16.39 31.78 -11.70
N LEU A 470 15.29 32.53 -11.57
CA LEU A 470 14.23 32.56 -12.57
C LEU A 470 14.82 32.92 -13.93
N ASP A 471 15.52 34.06 -14.03
CA ASP A 471 16.13 34.54 -15.27
C ASP A 471 17.08 33.50 -15.90
N MET A 472 17.91 32.83 -15.08
CA MET A 472 18.77 31.76 -15.57
C MET A 472 17.98 30.60 -16.20
N LEU A 473 16.87 30.20 -15.57
CA LEU A 473 15.97 29.20 -16.15
C LEU A 473 15.29 29.74 -17.41
N GLN A 474 14.88 31.00 -17.45
CA GLN A 474 14.27 31.61 -18.64
C GLN A 474 15.22 31.64 -19.84
N LEU A 475 16.49 31.99 -19.62
CA LEU A 475 17.51 31.99 -20.67
C LEU A 475 17.78 30.60 -21.25
N SER A 476 17.64 29.56 -20.42
CA SER A 476 17.84 28.17 -20.86
C SER A 476 16.71 27.64 -21.76
N ARG A 477 15.57 28.36 -21.82
CA ARG A 477 14.34 28.02 -22.57
C ARG A 477 14.02 26.52 -22.54
N PRO A 478 13.84 25.93 -21.34
CA PRO A 478 13.77 24.49 -21.24
C PRO A 478 12.43 23.96 -21.77
N THR A 479 12.44 22.71 -22.23
CA THR A 479 11.26 21.86 -22.28
C THR A 479 10.96 21.41 -20.85
N VAL A 480 9.79 21.77 -20.32
CA VAL A 480 9.34 21.35 -18.99
C VAL A 480 8.55 20.07 -19.11
N ILE A 481 8.98 19.03 -18.41
CA ILE A 481 8.25 17.76 -18.31
C ILE A 481 7.65 17.68 -16.91
N ARG A 482 6.33 17.70 -16.83
CA ARG A 482 5.60 17.72 -15.57
C ARG A 482 4.98 16.37 -15.25
N LEU A 483 5.46 15.76 -14.17
CA LEU A 483 5.06 14.44 -13.67
C LEU A 483 4.31 14.57 -12.34
N GLY A 484 3.45 13.62 -12.01
CA GLY A 484 2.70 13.60 -10.75
C GLY A 484 1.59 14.65 -10.65
N GLY A 485 1.03 14.79 -9.45
CA GLY A 485 -0.17 15.59 -9.15
C GLY A 485 0.08 17.09 -8.96
N ALA A 486 -0.71 17.68 -8.06
CA ALA A 486 -0.62 19.10 -7.71
C ALA A 486 0.73 19.45 -7.04
N LEU A 487 1.16 20.69 -7.23
CA LEU A 487 2.35 21.27 -6.59
C LEU A 487 1.92 22.09 -5.36
N ILE A 488 2.71 22.05 -4.30
CA ILE A 488 2.63 22.92 -3.13
C ILE A 488 3.28 24.27 -3.45
N SER A 489 4.41 24.25 -4.15
CA SER A 489 5.20 25.44 -4.45
C SER A 489 4.47 26.43 -5.36
N LYS A 490 4.21 27.64 -4.84
CA LYS A 490 3.69 28.75 -5.64
C LYS A 490 4.76 29.31 -6.57
N GLN A 491 6.02 29.25 -6.18
CA GLN A 491 7.15 29.78 -6.94
C GLN A 491 7.41 28.94 -8.19
N VAL A 492 7.37 27.60 -8.08
CA VAL A 492 7.47 26.70 -9.24
C VAL A 492 6.29 26.92 -10.18
N GLN A 493 5.06 27.03 -9.66
CA GLN A 493 3.88 27.34 -10.48
C GLN A 493 4.04 28.69 -11.20
N ALA A 494 4.36 29.77 -10.48
CA ALA A 494 4.50 31.10 -11.05
C ALA A 494 5.58 31.18 -12.14
N TRP A 495 6.69 30.45 -11.97
CA TRP A 495 7.75 30.34 -12.98
C TRP A 495 7.24 29.71 -14.27
N MET A 496 6.49 28.60 -14.16
CA MET A 496 5.88 27.94 -15.33
C MET A 496 4.84 28.82 -16.04
N SER A 497 4.24 29.78 -15.34
CA SER A 497 3.06 30.54 -15.80
C SER A 497 3.31 31.96 -16.30
N SER A 498 4.57 32.42 -16.33
CA SER A 498 4.84 33.82 -16.69
C SER A 498 4.44 34.16 -18.14
N LYS A 499 3.47 35.09 -18.28
CA LYS A 499 2.81 35.56 -19.53
C LYS A 499 3.74 36.14 -20.61
N MET A 500 5.05 36.10 -20.41
CA MET A 500 6.08 36.65 -21.29
C MET A 500 7.00 35.57 -21.88
N GLY A 501 6.73 34.28 -21.56
CA GLY A 501 7.18 33.05 -22.24
C GLY A 501 8.64 32.60 -22.02
N PRO A 502 8.97 31.83 -20.96
CA PRO A 502 10.32 31.29 -20.72
C PRO A 502 10.49 29.78 -20.98
N VAL A 503 9.43 29.04 -21.31
CA VAL A 503 9.46 27.58 -21.54
C VAL A 503 9.29 27.32 -23.04
N LYS A 504 10.08 26.39 -23.62
CA LYS A 504 9.95 26.00 -25.04
C LYS A 504 8.66 25.24 -25.25
N GLU A 505 8.45 24.19 -24.47
CA GLU A 505 7.27 23.34 -24.49
C GLU A 505 6.99 22.81 -23.08
N HIS A 506 5.71 22.59 -22.74
CA HIS A 506 5.29 22.02 -21.46
C HIS A 506 4.59 20.69 -21.71
N ILE A 507 5.33 19.61 -21.47
CA ILE A 507 4.89 18.24 -21.64
C ILE A 507 4.32 17.75 -20.31
N ARG A 508 3.04 17.41 -20.30
CA ARG A 508 2.35 16.83 -19.15
C ARG A 508 2.25 15.32 -19.32
N VAL A 509 2.81 14.56 -18.39
CA VAL A 509 2.74 13.09 -18.41
C VAL A 509 1.72 12.64 -17.38
N MET A 510 0.66 11.96 -17.84
CA MET A 510 -0.39 11.43 -16.98
C MET A 510 -1.10 10.25 -17.63
N ASP A 511 -1.47 9.27 -16.83
CA ASP A 511 -2.10 8.00 -17.21
C ASP A 511 -3.62 8.06 -17.44
N VAL A 512 -4.24 9.22 -17.14
CA VAL A 512 -5.65 9.50 -17.40
C VAL A 512 -5.77 10.94 -17.90
N PRO A 513 -6.39 11.19 -19.06
CA PRO A 513 -6.51 12.53 -19.63
C PRO A 513 -7.49 13.38 -18.81
N ARG A 514 -6.96 14.18 -17.86
CA ARG A 514 -7.69 15.21 -17.13
C ARG A 514 -6.94 16.53 -17.17
N ARG A 515 -7.69 17.64 -17.16
CA ARG A 515 -7.11 18.98 -17.16
C ARG A 515 -6.60 19.35 -15.76
N HIS A 516 -5.34 19.05 -15.47
CA HIS A 516 -4.63 19.50 -14.26
C HIS A 516 -3.61 20.61 -14.59
N ASP A 517 -4.13 21.70 -15.14
CA ASP A 517 -3.35 22.83 -15.64
C ASP A 517 -4.02 24.14 -15.25
N VAL A 518 -3.60 24.66 -14.10
CA VAL A 518 -4.19 25.85 -13.45
C VAL A 518 -4.02 27.10 -14.32
N ASP A 519 -2.91 27.18 -15.02
CA ASP A 519 -2.50 28.36 -15.77
C ASP A 519 -2.56 28.16 -17.30
N TRP A 520 -3.10 27.01 -17.74
CA TRP A 520 -3.34 26.69 -19.15
C TRP A 520 -2.07 26.69 -20.02
N ASN A 521 -0.94 26.28 -19.43
CA ASN A 521 0.38 26.30 -20.10
C ASN A 521 0.74 24.98 -20.77
N GLY A 522 0.02 23.89 -20.52
CA GLY A 522 0.31 22.58 -21.08
C GLY A 522 0.19 22.61 -22.60
N THR A 523 1.28 22.34 -23.30
CA THR A 523 1.31 22.32 -24.77
C THR A 523 1.12 20.91 -25.32
N ILE A 524 1.59 19.89 -24.60
CA ILE A 524 1.46 18.48 -24.96
C ILE A 524 1.01 17.68 -23.73
N VAL A 525 0.01 16.81 -23.89
CA VAL A 525 -0.39 15.82 -22.87
C VAL A 525 -0.07 14.43 -23.38
N VAL A 526 0.81 13.73 -22.66
CA VAL A 526 1.22 12.35 -22.97
C VAL A 526 0.49 11.40 -22.04
N ASP A 527 -0.36 10.55 -22.64
CA ASP A 527 -1.18 9.57 -21.92
C ASP A 527 -0.37 8.32 -21.50
N ALA A 528 0.42 8.46 -20.44
CA ALA A 528 1.36 7.44 -19.98
C ALA A 528 1.61 7.50 -18.46
N THR A 529 1.94 6.35 -17.88
CA THR A 529 2.51 6.25 -16.53
C THR A 529 3.95 6.79 -16.51
N CYS A 530 4.47 7.13 -15.31
CA CYS A 530 5.86 7.57 -15.17
C CYS A 530 6.84 6.49 -15.66
N ALA A 531 6.54 5.22 -15.43
CA ALA A 531 7.36 4.09 -15.87
C ALA A 531 7.30 3.82 -17.39
N GLU A 532 6.19 4.13 -18.06
CA GLU A 532 6.11 4.10 -19.53
C GLU A 532 6.91 5.24 -20.15
N PHE A 533 6.76 6.45 -19.61
CA PHE A 533 7.50 7.60 -20.10
C PHE A 533 9.02 7.46 -19.87
N ALA A 534 9.44 6.93 -18.72
CA ALA A 534 10.84 6.66 -18.42
C ALA A 534 11.48 5.67 -19.41
N ARG A 535 10.75 4.63 -19.83
CA ARG A 535 11.24 3.70 -20.85
C ARG A 535 11.40 4.35 -22.22
N MET A 536 10.47 5.23 -22.59
CA MET A 536 10.63 6.00 -23.84
C MET A 536 11.88 6.88 -23.79
N VAL A 537 12.17 7.50 -22.65
CA VAL A 537 13.39 8.30 -22.45
C VAL A 537 14.65 7.44 -22.54
N ASP A 538 14.65 6.23 -21.97
CA ASP A 538 15.75 5.25 -22.04
C ASP A 538 16.06 4.81 -23.49
N ASP A 539 15.02 4.78 -24.35
CA ASP A 539 15.16 4.46 -25.77
C ASP A 539 15.66 5.64 -26.63
N LEU A 540 15.85 6.84 -26.07
CA LEU A 540 16.30 8.02 -26.83
C LEU A 540 17.81 8.01 -27.09
N THR A 541 18.19 8.44 -28.29
CA THR A 541 19.59 8.78 -28.59
C THR A 541 19.81 10.26 -28.29
N LEU A 542 20.48 10.56 -27.17
CA LEU A 542 20.71 11.93 -26.71
C LEU A 542 22.07 12.47 -27.20
N GLU A 543 22.05 13.63 -27.84
CA GLU A 543 23.27 14.31 -28.28
C GLU A 543 24.13 14.72 -27.07
N PRO A 544 25.46 14.49 -27.09
CA PRO A 544 26.35 14.85 -25.98
C PRO A 544 26.30 16.34 -25.60
N ALA A 545 25.96 17.22 -26.55
CA ALA A 545 25.79 18.65 -26.30
C ALA A 545 24.57 18.95 -25.42
N VAL A 546 23.46 18.23 -25.59
CA VAL A 546 22.24 18.40 -24.80
C VAL A 546 22.46 17.95 -23.36
N LEU A 547 23.08 16.77 -23.18
CA LEU A 547 23.46 16.27 -21.85
C LEU A 547 24.38 17.24 -21.10
N ARG A 548 25.36 17.85 -21.78
CA ARG A 548 26.24 18.87 -21.17
C ARG A 548 25.46 20.11 -20.72
N THR A 549 24.51 20.59 -21.52
CA THR A 549 23.68 21.76 -21.18
C THR A 549 22.78 21.46 -19.99
N ASN A 550 22.08 20.33 -20.00
CA ASN A 550 21.25 19.84 -18.90
C ASN A 550 22.06 19.74 -17.60
N ARG A 551 23.22 19.07 -17.68
CA ARG A 551 24.14 18.89 -16.56
C ARG A 551 24.64 20.23 -16.01
N SER A 552 25.04 21.15 -16.89
CA SER A 552 25.53 22.47 -16.48
C SER A 552 24.47 23.29 -15.74
N LEU A 553 23.21 23.27 -16.22
CA LEU A 553 22.10 23.94 -15.54
C LEU A 553 21.83 23.29 -14.17
N ARG A 554 21.73 21.96 -14.14
CA ARG A 554 21.50 21.17 -12.92
C ARG A 554 22.57 21.44 -11.87
N ASP A 555 23.84 21.23 -12.21
CA ASP A 555 24.96 21.33 -11.28
C ASP A 555 25.09 22.76 -10.71
N ARG A 556 24.81 23.78 -11.53
CA ARG A 556 24.80 25.17 -11.07
C ARG A 556 23.68 25.44 -10.06
N ILE A 557 22.46 24.99 -10.33
CA ILE A 557 21.32 25.14 -9.40
C ILE A 557 21.54 24.33 -8.12
N TYR A 558 22.11 23.13 -8.21
CA TYR A 558 22.42 22.30 -7.04
C TYR A 558 23.51 22.94 -6.18
N ALA A 559 24.56 23.52 -6.78
CA ALA A 559 25.57 24.27 -6.05
C ALA A 559 24.98 25.49 -5.31
N ILE A 560 24.10 26.25 -5.97
CA ILE A 560 23.36 27.36 -5.35
C ILE A 560 22.50 26.85 -4.19
N SER A 561 21.75 25.76 -4.41
CA SER A 561 20.87 25.15 -3.41
C SER A 561 21.65 24.67 -2.18
N SER A 562 22.82 24.06 -2.38
CA SER A 562 23.70 23.63 -1.29
C SER A 562 24.20 24.80 -0.44
N ARG A 563 24.57 25.93 -1.07
CA ARG A 563 24.93 27.16 -0.35
C ARG A 563 23.72 27.78 0.36
N ALA A 564 22.57 27.80 -0.30
CA ALA A 564 21.33 28.32 0.26
C ALA A 564 20.92 27.52 1.51
N GLU A 565 21.01 26.19 1.47
CA GLU A 565 20.72 25.33 2.63
C GLU A 565 21.61 25.66 3.84
N LYS A 566 22.91 25.89 3.63
CA LYS A 566 23.83 26.32 4.70
C LYS A 566 23.41 27.68 5.28
N ARG A 567 23.03 28.63 4.43
CA ARG A 567 22.57 29.95 4.87
C ARG A 567 21.24 29.85 5.63
N VAL A 568 20.29 29.07 5.13
CA VAL A 568 19.02 28.78 5.82
C VAL A 568 19.27 28.22 7.22
N GLN A 569 20.17 27.23 7.35
CA GLN A 569 20.52 26.66 8.65
C GLN A 569 21.15 27.70 9.60
N ALA A 570 22.01 28.58 9.08
CA ALA A 570 22.63 29.64 9.88
C ALA A 570 21.61 30.69 10.38
N GLU A 571 20.65 31.08 9.53
CA GLU A 571 19.60 32.04 9.89
C GLU A 571 18.57 31.45 10.86
N LEU A 572 18.28 30.14 10.75
CA LEU A 572 17.33 29.45 11.63
C LEU A 572 17.92 29.14 13.01
N GLY A 573 19.23 28.88 13.10
CA GLY A 573 19.87 28.43 14.33
C GLY A 573 19.22 27.16 14.89
N GLU A 574 19.22 27.03 16.23
CA GLU A 574 18.65 25.88 16.95
C GLU A 574 17.33 26.21 17.66
N GLU A 575 16.79 27.42 17.47
CA GLU A 575 15.57 27.84 18.14
C GLU A 575 14.36 27.01 17.68
N CYS A 576 13.42 26.74 18.59
CA CYS A 576 12.17 26.05 18.29
C CYS A 576 11.24 26.95 17.46
N THR A 577 11.47 27.00 16.16
CA THR A 577 10.65 27.73 15.17
C THR A 577 9.83 26.74 14.33
N GLU A 578 8.76 27.19 13.66
CA GLU A 578 8.00 26.30 12.76
C GLU A 578 8.87 25.63 11.68
N PRO A 579 9.82 26.34 11.03
CA PRO A 579 10.79 25.71 10.13
C PRO A 579 11.64 24.64 10.82
N ASN A 580 12.17 24.89 12.03
CA ASN A 580 13.02 23.92 12.71
C ASN A 580 12.27 22.69 13.24
N ILE A 581 10.99 22.82 13.62
CA ILE A 581 10.11 21.68 13.91
C ILE A 581 10.00 20.79 12.67
N THR A 582 9.74 21.40 11.51
CA THR A 582 9.65 20.69 10.22
C THR A 582 10.95 19.98 9.87
N ARG A 583 12.08 20.67 9.99
CA ARG A 583 13.42 20.14 9.69
C ARG A 583 13.78 18.97 10.60
N SER A 584 13.54 19.11 11.90
CA SER A 584 13.84 18.08 12.89
C SER A 584 13.02 16.80 12.65
N LEU A 585 11.72 16.96 12.37
CA LEU A 585 10.84 15.82 12.07
C LEU A 585 11.21 15.14 10.75
N ALA A 586 11.54 15.89 9.70
CA ALA A 586 11.97 15.36 8.41
C ALA A 586 13.27 14.53 8.54
N ASN A 587 14.26 15.04 9.27
CA ASN A 587 15.50 14.32 9.57
C ASN A 587 15.24 13.04 10.37
N PHE A 588 14.39 13.11 11.40
CA PHE A 588 14.03 11.94 12.21
C PHE A 588 13.38 10.84 11.35
N ALA A 589 12.37 11.19 10.54
CA ALA A 589 11.68 10.25 9.68
C ALA A 589 12.62 9.63 8.63
N SER A 590 13.50 10.44 8.03
CA SER A 590 14.51 10.02 7.06
C SER A 590 15.49 9.01 7.64
N ASN A 591 16.10 9.33 8.79
CA ASN A 591 17.10 8.49 9.44
C ASN A 591 16.54 7.11 9.84
N ARG A 592 15.24 7.04 10.12
CA ARG A 592 14.55 5.80 10.50
C ARG A 592 13.83 5.10 9.34
N ARG A 593 13.83 5.70 8.15
CA ARG A 593 13.10 5.20 6.96
C ARG A 593 11.60 4.98 7.24
N GLU A 594 11.03 5.87 8.03
CA GLU A 594 9.62 5.88 8.44
C GLU A 594 8.76 6.66 7.43
N GLY A 595 7.46 6.38 7.41
CA GLY A 595 6.51 7.13 6.59
C GLY A 595 6.33 8.56 7.08
N MET A 596 5.95 9.47 6.18
CA MET A 596 5.63 10.86 6.51
C MET A 596 4.27 11.25 5.94
N VAL A 597 3.42 11.82 6.78
CA VAL A 597 2.15 12.44 6.39
C VAL A 597 2.20 13.89 6.81
N ILE A 598 1.80 14.79 5.92
CA ILE A 598 1.89 16.23 6.14
C ILE A 598 0.51 16.82 5.96
N SER A 599 0.05 17.58 6.96
CA SER A 599 -1.19 18.33 6.89
C SER A 599 -1.15 19.42 5.81
N SER A 600 -2.32 19.81 5.32
CA SER A 600 -2.55 21.02 4.52
C SER A 600 -2.14 22.30 5.27
N SER A 601 -2.41 23.47 4.67
CA SER A 601 -2.11 24.79 5.25
C SER A 601 -0.60 25.08 5.37
N MET A 602 -0.11 25.63 6.48
CA MET A 602 1.30 25.99 6.63
C MET A 602 2.23 24.78 6.76
N SER A 603 1.76 23.63 7.27
CA SER A 603 2.60 22.44 7.43
C SER A 603 3.21 21.96 6.12
N CYS A 604 2.42 21.80 5.05
CA CYS A 604 2.93 21.36 3.76
C CYS A 604 3.85 22.40 3.09
N ARG A 605 3.59 23.71 3.29
CA ARG A 605 4.43 24.80 2.77
C ARG A 605 5.74 24.94 3.54
N ASN A 606 5.72 24.70 4.85
CA ASN A 606 6.91 24.64 5.67
C ASN A 606 7.77 23.47 5.22
N PHE A 607 7.16 22.32 4.96
CA PHE A 607 7.87 21.16 4.43
C PHE A 607 8.47 21.44 3.06
N ASP A 608 7.72 22.05 2.15
CA ASP A 608 8.20 22.42 0.83
C ASP A 608 9.37 23.43 0.86
N ASN A 609 9.27 24.47 1.68
CA ASN A 609 10.33 25.47 1.78
C ASN A 609 11.55 24.98 2.57
N PHE A 610 11.35 24.29 3.69
CA PHE A 610 12.40 24.08 4.70
C PHE A 610 12.84 22.65 4.90
N CYS A 611 12.22 21.64 4.26
CA CYS A 611 12.73 20.27 4.33
C CYS A 611 14.21 20.25 3.89
N PRO A 612 15.14 19.76 4.75
CA PRO A 612 16.57 19.84 4.49
C PRO A 612 16.99 19.11 3.21
N LEU A 613 18.07 19.57 2.59
CA LEU A 613 18.73 18.79 1.54
C LEU A 613 19.33 17.50 2.12
N GLY A 614 19.29 16.42 1.36
CA GLY A 614 19.80 15.10 1.77
C GLY A 614 18.84 14.26 2.60
N VAL A 615 17.66 14.79 2.95
CA VAL A 615 16.57 14.00 3.54
C VAL A 615 15.92 13.12 2.47
N HIS A 616 15.87 11.81 2.73
CA HIS A 616 15.32 10.83 1.79
C HIS A 616 14.00 10.24 2.32
N LEU A 617 12.89 10.76 1.80
CA LEU A 617 11.53 10.40 2.19
C LEU A 617 10.70 9.91 0.99
N PRO A 618 10.94 8.68 0.49
CA PRO A 618 10.23 8.15 -0.68
C PRO A 618 8.76 7.79 -0.38
N ARG A 619 8.34 7.88 0.88
CA ARG A 619 7.00 7.54 1.37
C ARG A 619 6.42 8.74 2.12
N VAL A 620 6.05 9.75 1.35
CA VAL A 620 5.48 11.00 1.85
C VAL A 620 4.10 11.19 1.26
N SER A 621 3.15 11.65 2.08
CA SER A 621 1.77 11.85 1.67
C SER A 621 1.21 13.16 2.23
N CYS A 622 0.33 13.78 1.45
CA CYS A 622 -0.41 14.97 1.83
C CYS A 622 -1.74 14.98 1.06
N SER A 623 -2.81 15.44 1.71
CA SER A 623 -4.09 15.66 1.04
C SER A 623 -4.03 16.98 0.27
N ARG A 624 -3.85 16.88 -1.05
CA ARG A 624 -3.63 18.03 -1.96
C ARG A 624 -4.65 18.10 -3.08
N GLY A 625 -5.65 17.21 -3.10
CA GLY A 625 -6.75 17.24 -4.04
C GLY A 625 -7.62 18.48 -3.80
N VAL A 626 -8.37 18.47 -2.71
CA VAL A 626 -9.16 19.64 -2.24
C VAL A 626 -8.48 20.40 -1.12
N SER A 627 -7.33 19.91 -0.61
CA SER A 627 -6.53 20.61 0.40
C SER A 627 -7.22 20.79 1.76
N GLY A 628 -8.11 19.87 2.12
CA GLY A 628 -8.83 19.88 3.39
C GLY A 628 -7.92 19.82 4.62
N ILE A 629 -8.40 20.34 5.74
CA ILE A 629 -7.75 20.21 7.07
C ILE A 629 -8.35 19.07 7.90
N ASP A 630 -9.43 18.49 7.40
CA ASP A 630 -10.20 17.42 7.99
C ASP A 630 -9.54 16.05 7.77
N GLY A 631 -9.80 15.12 8.70
CA GLY A 631 -9.39 13.71 8.55
C GLY A 631 -7.88 13.43 8.46
N THR A 632 -7.03 14.41 8.81
CA THR A 632 -5.58 14.29 8.63
C THR A 632 -4.95 13.25 9.57
N ILE A 633 -5.44 13.13 10.81
CA ILE A 633 -4.99 12.12 11.78
C ILE A 633 -5.44 10.74 11.29
N SER A 634 -6.72 10.59 10.94
CA SER A 634 -7.25 9.33 10.38
C SER A 634 -6.50 8.88 9.12
N THR A 635 -6.20 9.81 8.21
CA THR A 635 -5.38 9.55 7.01
C THR A 635 -3.99 9.02 7.40
N ALA A 636 -3.35 9.59 8.42
CA ALA A 636 -2.04 9.13 8.87
C ALA A 636 -2.07 7.72 9.46
N VAL A 637 -3.12 7.38 10.20
CA VAL A 637 -3.32 6.02 10.73
C VAL A 637 -3.50 5.02 9.58
N GLY A 638 -4.39 5.30 8.63
CA GLY A 638 -4.61 4.44 7.47
C GLY A 638 -3.36 4.27 6.60
N TYR A 639 -2.60 5.36 6.40
CA TYR A 639 -1.33 5.34 5.67
C TYR A 639 -0.29 4.47 6.37
N ALA A 640 -0.18 4.54 7.70
CA ALA A 640 0.71 3.67 8.49
C ALA A 640 0.37 2.19 8.31
N VAL A 641 -0.92 1.84 8.42
CA VAL A 641 -1.39 0.46 8.23
C VAL A 641 -1.10 -0.03 6.82
N GLY A 642 -1.41 0.76 5.80
CA GLY A 642 -1.12 0.41 4.41
C GLY A 642 0.38 0.23 4.12
N LEU A 643 1.24 1.04 4.74
CA LEU A 643 2.70 0.89 4.61
C LEU A 643 3.27 -0.28 5.42
N GLY A 644 2.55 -0.77 6.43
CA GLY A 644 3.05 -1.72 7.42
C GLY A 644 4.24 -1.19 8.23
N ARG A 645 4.36 0.14 8.38
CA ARG A 645 5.52 0.81 8.99
C ARG A 645 5.12 1.98 9.87
N ALA A 646 6.00 2.35 10.78
CA ALA A 646 5.83 3.54 11.59
C ALA A 646 5.74 4.79 10.69
N THR A 647 4.85 5.70 11.07
CA THR A 647 4.53 6.90 10.28
C THR A 647 4.49 8.13 11.19
N ASN A 648 5.07 9.21 10.70
CA ASN A 648 5.12 10.52 11.33
C ASN A 648 4.07 11.43 10.69
N LEU A 649 3.37 12.23 11.51
CA LEU A 649 2.42 13.23 11.06
C LEU A 649 2.85 14.61 11.55
N LEU A 650 3.01 15.57 10.64
CA LEU A 650 3.08 17.00 10.97
C LEU A 650 1.73 17.66 10.74
N ILE A 651 1.10 18.17 11.79
CA ILE A 651 -0.23 18.77 11.74
C ILE A 651 -0.26 20.11 12.50
N GLY A 652 -1.04 21.06 11.99
CA GLY A 652 -1.35 22.30 12.71
C GLY A 652 -2.44 22.07 13.75
N ASP A 653 -2.47 22.90 14.78
CA ASP A 653 -3.48 22.92 15.84
C ASP A 653 -4.95 22.91 15.35
N VAL A 654 -5.32 23.80 14.41
CA VAL A 654 -6.71 23.87 13.92
C VAL A 654 -7.12 22.59 13.17
N ALA A 655 -6.21 22.03 12.38
CA ALA A 655 -6.43 20.75 11.70
C ALA A 655 -6.52 19.59 12.71
N ALA A 656 -5.71 19.62 13.77
CA ALA A 656 -5.76 18.63 14.85
C ALA A 656 -7.09 18.70 15.63
N ILE A 657 -7.65 19.90 15.86
CA ILE A 657 -9.00 20.04 16.45
C ILE A 657 -10.05 19.39 15.54
N HIS A 658 -9.96 19.63 14.23
CA HIS A 658 -10.96 19.15 13.27
C HIS A 658 -11.06 17.61 13.22
N ASP A 659 -9.98 16.90 13.54
CA ASP A 659 -9.89 15.43 13.51
C ASP A 659 -9.54 14.82 14.88
N LEU A 660 -9.79 15.55 15.97
CA LEU A 660 -9.36 15.17 17.32
C LEU A 660 -9.95 13.82 17.78
N ASN A 661 -11.18 13.52 17.37
CA ASN A 661 -11.86 12.28 17.70
C ASN A 661 -11.18 11.03 17.11
N SER A 662 -10.37 11.18 16.04
CA SER A 662 -9.55 10.10 15.49
C SER A 662 -8.49 9.59 16.47
N LEU A 663 -8.14 10.36 17.50
CA LEU A 663 -7.27 9.90 18.58
C LEU A 663 -7.91 8.79 19.43
N VAL A 664 -9.24 8.76 19.57
CA VAL A 664 -9.95 7.67 20.26
C VAL A 664 -9.72 6.35 19.53
N GLN A 665 -9.77 6.38 18.20
CA GLN A 665 -9.54 5.19 17.39
C GLN A 665 -8.09 4.72 17.47
N LEU A 666 -7.13 5.64 17.34
CA LEU A 666 -5.73 5.29 17.54
C LEU A 666 -5.47 4.73 18.94
N ALA A 667 -6.08 5.30 19.99
CA ALA A 667 -5.96 4.80 21.35
C ALA A 667 -6.56 3.39 21.49
N ASN A 668 -7.76 3.15 20.95
CA ASN A 668 -8.39 1.82 20.95
C ASN A 668 -7.49 0.77 20.30
N TYR A 669 -6.87 1.12 19.18
CA TYR A 669 -5.96 0.24 18.44
C TYR A 669 -4.70 -0.10 19.24
N LEU A 670 -4.09 0.90 19.88
CA LEU A 670 -2.85 0.71 20.64
C LEU A 670 -3.11 0.02 21.99
N ASN A 671 -4.21 0.34 22.67
CA ASN A 671 -4.60 -0.26 23.94
C ASN A 671 -5.00 -1.74 23.78
N GLY A 672 -5.47 -2.14 22.59
CA GLY A 672 -5.67 -3.55 22.20
C GLY A 672 -4.38 -4.33 21.92
N GLY A 673 -3.21 -3.84 22.37
CA GLY A 673 -1.90 -4.45 22.09
C GLY A 673 -1.36 -4.13 20.69
N GLY A 674 -1.94 -3.14 20.00
CA GLY A 674 -1.56 -2.76 18.63
C GLY A 674 -2.18 -3.64 17.54
N PHE A 675 -3.25 -4.38 17.86
CA PHE A 675 -3.96 -5.24 16.92
C PHE A 675 -5.47 -4.99 16.96
N VAL A 676 -6.09 -5.02 15.77
CA VAL A 676 -7.54 -5.03 15.60
C VAL A 676 -7.89 -6.26 14.78
N GLY A 677 -8.35 -7.32 15.45
CA GLY A 677 -8.37 -8.65 14.86
C GLY A 677 -6.96 -9.05 14.40
N ASP A 678 -6.81 -9.41 13.13
CA ASP A 678 -5.52 -9.75 12.51
C ASP A 678 -4.74 -8.55 11.94
N VAL A 679 -5.29 -7.33 12.07
CA VAL A 679 -4.63 -6.10 11.56
C VAL A 679 -3.66 -5.56 12.60
N LYS A 680 -2.36 -5.58 12.28
CA LYS A 680 -1.34 -4.89 13.07
C LYS A 680 -1.36 -3.39 12.77
N ILE A 681 -1.45 -2.57 13.80
CA ILE A 681 -1.41 -1.11 13.70
C ILE A 681 0.02 -0.63 14.00
N PRO A 682 0.74 -0.10 12.99
CA PRO A 682 2.12 0.37 13.21
C PRO A 682 2.15 1.64 14.07
N PRO A 683 3.32 1.99 14.62
CA PRO A 683 3.46 3.20 15.41
C PRO A 683 3.09 4.48 14.64
N VAL A 684 2.15 5.27 15.16
CA VAL A 684 1.80 6.59 14.62
C VAL A 684 2.28 7.69 15.57
N LYS A 685 3.07 8.62 15.03
CA LYS A 685 3.74 9.68 15.79
C LYS A 685 3.23 11.03 15.30
N ILE A 686 2.44 11.71 16.12
CA ILE A 686 1.73 12.93 15.71
C ILE A 686 2.44 14.12 16.34
N VAL A 687 2.93 15.06 15.53
CA VAL A 687 3.48 16.33 15.98
C VAL A 687 2.47 17.43 15.67
N VAL A 688 1.85 17.96 16.72
CA VAL A 688 0.98 19.14 16.63
C VAL A 688 1.86 20.37 16.80
N CYS A 689 2.06 21.12 15.71
CA CYS A 689 2.69 22.43 15.73
C CYS A 689 1.64 23.46 16.17
N ASN A 690 1.61 23.76 17.47
CA ASN A 690 0.62 24.63 18.08
C ASN A 690 1.08 26.10 18.05
N ASN A 691 0.67 26.83 17.01
CA ASN A 691 0.92 28.26 16.82
C ASN A 691 -0.29 29.14 17.17
N ASN A 692 -1.28 28.58 17.87
CA ASN A 692 -2.46 29.26 18.41
C ASN A 692 -3.29 29.96 17.32
N GLY A 693 -3.79 29.17 16.37
CA GLY A 693 -4.71 29.54 15.30
C GLY A 693 -4.13 29.41 13.90
N GLY A 694 -4.96 29.65 12.88
CA GLY A 694 -4.61 29.55 11.46
C GLY A 694 -3.54 30.57 11.02
N SER A 695 -2.25 30.27 11.23
CA SER A 695 -1.13 31.17 10.88
C SER A 695 -1.01 31.47 9.38
N MET A 696 -1.57 30.60 8.51
CA MET A 696 -1.58 30.81 7.06
C MET A 696 -2.18 32.18 6.67
N PHE A 697 -3.20 32.65 7.38
CA PHE A 697 -3.87 33.90 7.04
C PHE A 697 -2.97 35.13 7.21
N LYS A 698 -1.88 35.01 7.98
CA LYS A 698 -0.87 36.06 8.10
C LYS A 698 -0.03 36.22 6.82
N PHE A 699 0.03 35.17 6.00
CA PHE A 699 0.80 35.12 4.74
C PHE A 699 0.00 35.52 3.50
N VAL A 700 -1.30 35.77 3.63
CA VAL A 700 -2.15 36.28 2.55
C VAL A 700 -2.57 37.73 2.84
N PRO A 701 -3.13 38.49 1.87
CA PRO A 701 -3.37 39.92 2.03
C PRO A 701 -4.15 40.32 3.29
N ILE A 702 -5.04 39.46 3.80
CA ILE A 702 -5.81 39.69 5.03
C ILE A 702 -4.91 39.86 6.27
N GLY A 703 -3.71 39.27 6.29
CA GLY A 703 -2.75 39.45 7.38
C GLY A 703 -2.19 40.87 7.52
N LYS A 704 -2.42 41.74 6.53
CA LYS A 704 -2.10 43.18 6.56
C LYS A 704 -3.29 44.05 6.97
N TYR A 705 -4.45 43.44 7.22
CA TYR A 705 -5.63 44.17 7.65
C TYR A 705 -5.39 44.74 9.06
N SER A 706 -5.64 46.04 9.21
CA SER A 706 -5.25 46.78 10.42
C SER A 706 -6.15 46.52 11.63
N ASP A 707 -7.36 45.99 11.41
CA ASP A 707 -8.26 45.60 12.50
C ASP A 707 -7.88 44.18 12.99
N GLU A 708 -7.05 44.15 14.03
CA GLU A 708 -6.58 42.92 14.64
C GLU A 708 -7.71 42.10 15.28
N VAL A 709 -8.78 42.74 15.75
CA VAL A 709 -9.90 42.04 16.38
C VAL A 709 -10.64 41.24 15.32
N ALA A 710 -11.02 41.88 14.22
CA ALA A 710 -11.68 41.21 13.10
C ALA A 710 -10.82 40.08 12.51
N TYR A 711 -9.50 40.29 12.37
CA TYR A 711 -8.57 39.25 11.91
C TYR A 711 -8.52 38.06 12.88
N ASN A 712 -8.38 38.32 14.18
CA ASN A 712 -8.22 37.28 15.18
C ASN A 712 -9.51 36.46 15.34
N GLU A 713 -10.66 37.10 15.41
CA GLU A 713 -11.95 36.43 15.63
C GLU A 713 -12.40 35.60 14.43
N ASN A 714 -12.14 36.05 13.20
CA ASN A 714 -12.73 35.43 11.99
C ASN A 714 -11.76 34.60 11.15
N PHE A 715 -10.44 34.83 11.27
CA PHE A 715 -9.44 34.15 10.43
C PHE A 715 -8.45 33.36 11.28
N ARG A 716 -7.74 34.03 12.20
CA ARG A 716 -6.77 33.34 13.05
C ARG A 716 -7.46 32.29 13.92
N THR A 717 -8.62 32.61 14.49
CA THR A 717 -9.38 31.73 15.41
C THR A 717 -8.49 31.08 16.49
N PRO A 718 -7.84 31.90 17.37
CA PRO A 718 -6.96 31.39 18.41
C PRO A 718 -7.65 30.34 19.30
N ASN A 719 -6.91 29.32 19.70
CA ASN A 719 -7.40 28.14 20.43
C ASN A 719 -6.54 27.81 21.65
N ALA A 720 -5.88 28.81 22.25
CA ALA A 720 -4.97 28.68 23.39
C ALA A 720 -5.51 27.88 24.59
N GLN A 721 -6.83 27.72 24.70
CA GLN A 721 -7.52 26.92 25.71
C GLN A 721 -7.34 25.40 25.50
N VAL A 722 -6.96 24.96 24.30
CA VAL A 722 -6.87 23.54 23.94
C VAL A 722 -5.49 22.99 24.28
N ALA A 723 -5.45 22.10 25.28
CA ALA A 723 -4.25 21.34 25.62
C ALA A 723 -4.26 19.98 24.89
N PHE A 724 -3.66 19.91 23.69
CA PHE A 724 -3.71 18.72 22.83
C PHE A 724 -3.12 17.47 23.47
N ALA A 725 -1.98 17.59 24.16
CA ALA A 725 -1.38 16.46 24.86
C ALA A 725 -2.27 15.95 26.01
N GLY A 726 -2.94 16.87 26.71
CA GLY A 726 -3.91 16.53 27.76
C GLY A 726 -5.15 15.86 27.18
N ALA A 727 -5.71 16.39 26.09
CA ALA A 727 -6.84 15.80 25.38
C ALA A 727 -6.50 14.40 24.87
N ALA A 728 -5.33 14.19 24.26
CA ALA A 728 -4.90 12.89 23.78
C ALA A 728 -4.80 11.86 24.92
N LYS A 729 -4.28 12.24 26.10
CA LYS A 729 -4.27 11.38 27.29
C LYS A 729 -5.68 11.04 27.77
N MET A 730 -6.57 12.03 27.83
CA MET A 730 -7.98 11.83 28.20
C MET A 730 -8.68 10.85 27.25
N LEU A 731 -8.34 10.90 25.96
CA LEU A 731 -8.85 9.99 24.92
C LEU A 731 -8.13 8.63 24.89
N GLY A 732 -7.25 8.34 25.85
CA GLY A 732 -6.61 7.02 26.04
C GLY A 732 -5.23 6.87 25.39
N LEU A 733 -4.66 7.92 24.80
CA LEU A 733 -3.33 7.90 24.17
C LEU A 733 -2.25 8.33 25.18
N GLY A 734 -1.99 7.48 26.18
CA GLY A 734 -1.20 7.81 27.37
C GLY A 734 0.25 8.29 27.13
N GLY A 735 0.88 7.88 26.03
CA GLY A 735 2.22 8.32 25.62
C GLY A 735 2.32 9.77 25.13
N SER A 736 1.20 10.48 25.06
CA SER A 736 1.15 11.85 24.54
C SER A 736 1.76 12.85 25.51
N LYS A 737 2.50 13.85 25.01
CA LYS A 737 3.20 14.83 25.86
C LYS A 737 3.28 16.20 25.19
N LYS A 738 3.31 17.24 26.02
CA LYS A 738 3.70 18.60 25.61
C LYS A 738 5.21 18.75 25.85
N VAL A 739 5.91 19.37 24.91
CA VAL A 739 7.36 19.59 24.95
C VAL A 739 7.67 21.05 24.65
N ASP A 740 8.77 21.55 25.23
CA ASP A 740 9.15 22.98 25.16
C ASP A 740 10.26 23.28 24.15
N ASP A 741 10.90 22.24 23.60
CA ASP A 741 12.00 22.35 22.65
C ASP A 741 12.05 21.17 21.64
N LEU A 742 12.95 21.31 20.65
CA LEU A 742 13.14 20.34 19.57
C LEU A 742 13.71 19.02 20.06
N ALA A 743 14.54 19.04 21.11
CA ALA A 743 15.17 17.83 21.65
C ALA A 743 14.12 16.93 22.32
N GLY A 744 13.25 17.52 23.16
CA GLY A 744 12.11 16.84 23.77
C GLY A 744 11.12 16.31 22.73
N MET A 745 10.93 17.03 21.62
CA MET A 745 10.15 16.52 20.48
C MET A 745 10.80 15.30 19.85
N VAL A 746 12.09 15.35 19.53
CA VAL A 746 12.78 14.18 18.92
C VAL A 746 12.77 12.97 19.86
N GLU A 747 12.93 13.21 21.16
CA GLU A 747 12.83 12.15 22.17
C GLU A 747 11.43 11.51 22.18
N SER A 748 10.36 12.30 22.15
CA SER A 748 8.98 11.78 22.16
C SER A 748 8.62 10.93 20.94
N LEU A 749 9.22 11.21 19.79
CA LEU A 749 9.00 10.47 18.55
C LEU A 749 9.50 9.01 18.59
N HIS A 750 10.17 8.56 19.65
CA HIS A 750 10.51 7.14 19.82
C HIS A 750 9.30 6.26 20.14
N HIS A 751 8.17 6.86 20.53
CA HIS A 751 6.94 6.16 20.89
C HIS A 751 5.75 6.65 20.08
N SER A 752 4.70 5.83 19.97
CA SER A 752 3.42 6.29 19.42
C SER A 752 2.74 7.26 20.36
N GLY A 753 2.11 8.28 19.80
CA GLY A 753 1.42 9.28 20.59
C GLY A 753 1.35 10.63 19.91
N LEU A 754 0.76 11.58 20.63
CA LEU A 754 0.71 12.97 20.24
C LEU A 754 1.77 13.78 21.00
N THR A 755 2.60 14.48 20.26
CA THR A 755 3.56 15.47 20.78
C THR A 755 3.05 16.85 20.43
N GLU A 756 2.70 17.61 21.46
CA GLU A 756 2.35 19.02 21.31
C GLU A 756 3.60 19.87 21.48
N ILE A 757 3.92 20.69 20.48
CA ILE A 757 5.06 21.61 20.51
C ILE A 757 4.62 23.01 20.09
N MET A 758 5.03 24.01 20.86
CA MET A 758 4.76 25.41 20.56
C MET A 758 6.01 26.07 19.99
N PRO A 759 5.95 26.68 18.79
CA PRO A 759 7.03 27.53 18.31
C PRO A 759 7.28 28.69 19.29
N LYS A 760 8.55 29.04 19.51
CA LYS A 760 8.96 30.20 20.34
C LYS A 760 8.83 31.54 19.63
N THR A 761 8.49 31.51 18.34
CA THR A 761 8.20 32.69 17.53
C THR A 761 6.70 32.98 17.48
N SER A 762 6.32 34.23 17.69
CA SER A 762 4.99 34.74 17.31
C SER A 762 4.79 34.69 15.79
N GLN A 763 3.54 34.87 15.32
CA GLN A 763 3.22 34.88 13.89
C GLN A 763 3.93 36.03 13.14
N ASP A 764 4.10 37.19 13.78
CA ASP A 764 4.82 38.32 13.19
C ASP A 764 6.33 38.07 13.12
N GLU A 765 6.90 37.46 14.16
CA GLU A 765 8.32 37.05 14.17
C GLU A 765 8.60 35.96 13.14
N ASP A 766 7.69 34.99 12.94
CA ASP A 766 7.83 33.95 11.92
C ASP A 766 7.78 34.54 10.49
N VAL A 767 6.89 35.51 10.24
CA VAL A 767 6.87 36.26 8.98
C VAL A 767 8.19 37.03 8.76
N ALA A 768 8.68 37.70 9.80
CA ALA A 768 9.95 38.43 9.73
C ALA A 768 11.14 37.49 9.49
N LEU A 769 11.19 36.34 10.17
CA LEU A 769 12.19 35.30 10.01
C LEU A 769 12.23 34.79 8.57
N ARG A 770 11.08 34.45 7.99
CA ARG A 770 11.01 33.96 6.59
C ARG A 770 11.43 35.02 5.58
N ARG A 771 11.12 36.31 5.82
CA ARG A 771 11.61 37.41 4.99
C ARG A 771 13.13 37.52 5.06
N ARG A 772 13.72 37.45 6.26
CA ARG A 772 15.18 37.43 6.44
C ARG A 772 15.82 36.25 5.70
N ILE A 773 15.28 35.05 5.86
CA ILE A 773 15.79 33.85 5.16
C ILE A 773 15.69 34.02 3.64
N THR A 774 14.55 34.50 3.12
CA THR A 774 14.37 34.73 1.69
C THR A 774 15.39 35.74 1.14
N ALA A 775 15.62 36.84 1.86
CA ALA A 775 16.64 37.83 1.50
C ALA A 775 18.05 37.23 1.53
N ALA A 776 18.38 36.48 2.59
CA ALA A 776 19.66 35.80 2.74
C ALA A 776 19.93 34.77 1.64
N VAL A 777 18.91 34.01 1.21
CA VAL A 777 19.00 33.12 0.05
C VAL A 777 19.21 33.93 -1.23
N GLY A 778 18.53 35.07 -1.38
CA GLY A 778 18.75 36.01 -2.48
C GLY A 778 20.21 36.48 -2.58
N GLU A 779 20.83 36.83 -1.45
CA GLU A 779 22.26 37.19 -1.39
C GLU A 779 23.17 36.04 -1.85
N VAL A 780 22.91 34.81 -1.38
CA VAL A 780 23.66 33.62 -1.79
C VAL A 780 23.57 33.38 -3.29
N VAL A 781 22.38 33.55 -3.87
CA VAL A 781 22.18 33.45 -5.31
C VAL A 781 22.99 34.53 -6.03
N GLU A 782 22.85 35.80 -5.61
CA GLU A 782 23.59 36.92 -6.21
C GLU A 782 25.10 36.65 -6.19
N GLU A 783 25.65 36.20 -5.05
CA GLU A 783 27.07 35.84 -4.92
C GLU A 783 27.47 34.67 -5.81
N SER A 784 26.62 33.65 -5.92
CA SER A 784 26.90 32.45 -6.73
C SER A 784 26.88 32.73 -8.23
N LEU A 785 26.24 33.83 -8.63
CA LEU A 785 26.20 34.29 -10.02
C LEU A 785 27.25 35.37 -10.32
N ARG A 786 28.10 35.75 -9.36
CA ARG A 786 29.22 36.69 -9.60
C ARG A 786 30.33 36.00 -10.41
N LEU A 787 30.77 36.65 -11.48
CA LEU A 787 31.96 36.23 -12.26
C LEU A 787 33.28 36.69 -11.60
N HIS A 788 33.26 37.75 -10.79
CA HIS A 788 34.42 38.31 -10.05
C HIS A 788 33.93 39.16 -8.86
N PRO A 789 34.67 39.30 -7.73
CA PRO A 789 34.27 40.05 -6.53
C PRO A 789 33.85 41.53 -6.69
N GLY A 790 33.96 42.11 -7.89
CA GLY A 790 33.45 43.45 -8.20
C GLY A 790 32.36 43.47 -9.28
N VAL A 791 32.15 42.40 -10.05
CA VAL A 791 31.25 42.45 -11.22
C VAL A 791 29.87 41.91 -10.84
N LYS A 792 28.87 42.80 -10.75
CA LYS A 792 27.47 42.44 -10.50
C LYS A 792 26.75 42.18 -11.83
N LEU A 793 26.52 40.90 -12.14
CA LEU A 793 25.64 40.51 -13.25
C LEU A 793 24.19 40.82 -12.87
N SER A 794 23.63 41.86 -13.48
CA SER A 794 22.21 42.19 -13.39
C SER A 794 21.57 41.84 -14.74
N PHE A 795 20.78 40.77 -14.80
CA PHE A 795 20.12 40.31 -16.03
C PHE A 795 18.71 40.88 -16.14
N ILE A 796 18.25 41.28 -17.34
CA ILE A 796 16.83 41.14 -17.77
C ILE A 796 16.73 41.00 -19.32
N ARG A 797 15.95 39.97 -19.72
CA ARG A 797 15.21 39.64 -20.97
C ARG A 797 15.89 39.47 -22.34
N GLY A 798 15.73 38.27 -22.90
CA GLY A 798 15.77 37.95 -24.34
C GLY A 798 14.98 36.66 -24.60
N GLY A 799 14.22 36.57 -25.69
CA GLY A 799 13.34 35.40 -25.90
C GLY A 799 12.52 35.36 -27.18
N SER A 800 12.75 36.26 -28.16
CA SER A 800 12.05 36.16 -29.45
C SER A 800 12.83 35.25 -30.42
N PRO A 801 12.25 34.15 -30.93
CA PRO A 801 12.91 33.30 -31.91
C PRO A 801 13.41 34.10 -33.13
N GLY A 802 14.68 33.92 -33.52
CA GLY A 802 15.26 34.52 -34.73
C GLY A 802 16.03 35.83 -34.56
N LYS A 803 16.16 36.39 -33.34
CA LYS A 803 16.97 37.59 -33.07
C LYS A 803 18.36 37.23 -32.54
N ALA A 804 19.38 37.96 -32.98
CA ALA A 804 20.74 37.76 -32.48
C ALA A 804 20.89 38.37 -31.05
N PRO A 805 21.63 37.72 -30.14
CA PRO A 805 21.89 38.29 -28.82
C PRO A 805 22.87 39.46 -28.93
N LEU A 806 22.49 40.63 -28.41
CA LEU A 806 23.34 41.81 -28.30
C LEU A 806 23.73 41.99 -26.83
N VAL A 807 25.00 41.76 -26.51
CA VAL A 807 25.53 41.92 -25.16
C VAL A 807 26.06 43.35 -24.98
N LEU A 808 25.40 44.15 -24.16
CA LEU A 808 25.81 45.49 -23.76
C LEU A 808 26.61 45.43 -22.46
N LEU A 809 27.90 45.68 -22.54
CA LEU A 809 28.76 45.90 -21.37
C LEU A 809 28.73 47.40 -21.04
N HIS A 810 28.13 47.85 -19.93
CA HIS A 810 28.10 49.27 -19.60
C HIS A 810 28.47 49.57 -18.14
N GLY A 811 29.14 50.71 -17.92
CA GLY A 811 29.25 51.40 -16.63
C GLY A 811 28.48 52.71 -16.73
N TRP A 812 27.44 52.92 -15.91
CA TRP A 812 26.54 54.08 -16.05
C TRP A 812 26.62 54.99 -14.83
N MET A 813 27.01 56.25 -15.01
CA MET A 813 27.04 57.30 -13.97
C MET A 813 25.65 57.89 -13.64
N GLY A 814 24.60 57.06 -13.56
CA GLY A 814 23.22 57.51 -13.32
C GLY A 814 22.53 56.72 -12.22
N SER A 815 21.61 57.34 -11.46
CA SER A 815 20.88 56.63 -10.42
C SER A 815 20.07 55.49 -11.02
N ALA A 816 20.29 54.26 -10.56
CA ALA A 816 19.67 53.01 -11.04
C ALA A 816 18.14 52.89 -10.84
N LYS A 817 17.40 54.00 -10.84
CA LYS A 817 15.95 54.06 -10.62
C LYS A 817 15.11 54.09 -11.91
N SER A 818 15.72 54.12 -13.09
CA SER A 818 15.00 54.16 -14.38
C SER A 818 15.54 53.12 -15.35
N TYR A 819 15.04 51.88 -15.24
CA TYR A 819 15.22 50.83 -16.27
C TYR A 819 14.38 51.14 -17.53
N SER A 820 13.43 52.07 -17.43
CA SER A 820 12.47 52.49 -18.46
C SER A 820 13.11 53.16 -19.68
N ASP A 821 14.32 53.70 -19.57
CA ASP A 821 14.93 54.48 -20.66
C ASP A 821 15.45 53.62 -21.82
N TRP A 822 15.82 52.35 -21.57
CA TRP A 822 16.24 51.42 -22.62
C TRP A 822 15.06 50.78 -23.36
N LEU A 823 13.95 50.57 -22.64
CA LEU A 823 12.70 50.06 -23.21
C LEU A 823 12.08 51.03 -24.23
N ALA A 824 12.43 52.32 -24.18
CA ALA A 824 12.03 53.31 -25.16
C ALA A 824 12.76 53.17 -26.51
N CYS A 825 13.77 52.30 -26.62
CA CYS A 825 14.51 52.06 -27.86
C CYS A 825 13.85 50.92 -28.66
N GLU A 826 12.70 51.21 -29.26
CA GLU A 826 11.93 50.25 -30.07
C GLU A 826 12.75 49.63 -31.22
N GLU A 827 13.69 50.36 -31.81
CA GLU A 827 14.55 49.84 -32.90
C GLU A 827 15.47 48.69 -32.47
N LEU A 828 16.07 48.79 -31.28
CA LEU A 828 17.01 47.78 -30.78
C LEU A 828 16.27 46.50 -30.35
N THR A 829 15.17 46.67 -29.63
CA THR A 829 14.34 45.56 -29.15
C THR A 829 13.58 44.87 -30.30
N ALA A 830 13.35 45.55 -31.42
CA ALA A 830 12.83 44.95 -32.65
C ALA A 830 13.83 44.03 -33.36
N LYS A 831 15.14 44.27 -33.22
CA LYS A 831 16.21 43.55 -33.98
C LYS A 831 16.99 42.52 -33.16
N TYR A 832 17.22 42.77 -31.89
CA TYR A 832 18.13 41.99 -31.05
C TYR A 832 17.47 41.52 -29.77
N ASP A 833 17.95 40.39 -29.23
CA ASP A 833 17.73 40.03 -27.84
C ASP A 833 18.84 40.72 -27.01
N ILE A 834 18.48 41.69 -26.17
CA ILE A 834 19.46 42.55 -25.52
C ILE A 834 19.85 41.97 -24.15
N VAL A 835 21.14 41.74 -23.93
CA VAL A 835 21.70 41.31 -22.65
C VAL A 835 22.55 42.45 -22.10
N SER A 836 22.13 43.08 -21.01
CA SER A 836 22.94 44.11 -20.35
C SER A 836 23.80 43.51 -19.23
N ILE A 837 25.05 43.94 -19.12
CA ILE A 837 26.00 43.58 -18.07
C ILE A 837 26.58 44.87 -17.47
N SER A 838 26.33 45.08 -16.17
CA SER A 838 26.88 46.22 -15.44
C SER A 838 28.29 45.94 -14.94
N LEU A 839 29.25 46.77 -15.33
CA LEU A 839 30.64 46.68 -14.86
C LEU A 839 30.85 47.56 -13.61
N PRO A 840 31.70 47.15 -12.64
CA PRO A 840 31.99 47.96 -11.46
C PRO A 840 32.75 49.24 -11.79
N GLY A 841 32.46 50.30 -11.04
CA GLY A 841 33.21 51.56 -11.08
C GLY A 841 32.45 52.76 -11.62
N HIS A 842 31.16 52.61 -11.97
CA HIS A 842 30.28 53.70 -12.36
C HIS A 842 28.88 53.54 -11.76
#